data_AF-A0A498DY44-F1
#
_entry.id   AF-A0A498DY44-F1
#
_cell.length_a   1.000
_cell.length_b   1.000
_cell.length_c   1.000
_cell.angle_alpha   90.00
_cell.angle_beta   90.00
_cell.angle_gamma   90.00
#
_symmetry.space_group_name_H-M   'P 1'
#
loop_
_entity.id
_entity.type
_entity.pdbx_description
1 polymer ?
#
loop_
_entity_poly.entity_id
_entity_poly.type
_entity_poly.pdbx_seq_one_letter_code
_entity_poly.pdbx_strand_id
1 'polypeptide(L)'
;MVGVRARRGRAARRRTGRVRPAPEGRAVTAPRGTAAAPGGPDASGVPEVSASAASASAVEPARERGGFIARAAAVTAALTAAGALAGLVRDQTLAHLFGAGAATDAFLVSWTLPEVAATLLIEDAMALVLVPAFSLALSRRAATAVSATPATERPTGPAAYEDPSAVPDPVRALLAATLPRLLLVLGCLAALLAAGAPLLVDLLAPGLPERGTAVDCTRLTALTVLTFGTAGYFSAALRAHRRFVPPAAIYTAYNVGIVATVCVLHTAWGVRAAAAGVALGGALMVLVQLPAFLRALPVRNASARAESGNHDGLARGEGEKNVPAHPADALSAAGAVVVPVVLFALTRQAQVLVERFLASSLPAGAISHLNYAQKVAQIPMVLSLMLCTVTFPVVARALADGEPERARSRVRRDLTLAALVVLLGAAYVVAYAPQIVELLFQRGAFTAADTAATASVMRVYALGLLGHSLVGALVRPYFSAGRPTWYPAGAMAAGLLVTVVAGALTAGPWGVYGIAAANAAGITLTAGLLLRALDATPDHAPARASRDGHGPVRRARYARSPLPVPVGLGTVLPTLARLLLATAVAATAGWAVAPLCGAALPSAAAGALVVPAVFGVTAFAAGVPEVPQLLSTATRRFRHDR
;
A
#
# COMPACT_ATOMS: atom_id res chain seq x y z
N MET A 1 -43.27 -35.08 -22.92
CA MET A 1 -43.78 -35.12 -21.52
C MET A 1 -43.78 -33.67 -21.03
N VAL A 2 -44.84 -32.88 -21.20
CA VAL A 2 -46.15 -32.96 -20.52
C VAL A 2 -46.01 -32.79 -19.00
N GLY A 3 -46.57 -31.72 -18.45
CA GLY A 3 -46.68 -31.46 -17.01
C GLY A 3 -48.13 -31.16 -16.62
N VAL A 4 -48.45 -31.34 -15.33
CA VAL A 4 -49.74 -31.04 -14.66
C VAL A 4 -49.38 -30.71 -13.18
N ARG A 5 -49.80 -29.66 -12.45
CA ARG A 5 -51.08 -28.93 -12.17
C ARG A 5 -51.69 -29.33 -10.80
N ALA A 6 -52.47 -28.40 -10.21
CA ALA A 6 -53.23 -28.45 -8.94
C ALA A 6 -52.43 -28.05 -7.65
N ARG A 7 -52.76 -27.04 -6.82
CA ARG A 7 -53.90 -26.09 -6.60
C ARG A 7 -54.91 -26.48 -5.49
N ARG A 8 -55.24 -25.49 -4.64
CA ARG A 8 -56.29 -25.38 -3.57
C ARG A 8 -55.79 -25.68 -2.15
N GLY A 9 -56.23 -24.95 -1.11
CA GLY A 9 -57.07 -23.73 -1.09
C GLY A 9 -57.30 -23.14 0.31
N ARG A 10 -58.03 -22.00 0.37
CA ARG A 10 -59.06 -21.54 1.36
C ARG A 10 -58.81 -21.72 2.89
N ALA A 11 -59.28 -20.85 3.80
CA ALA A 11 -59.84 -19.49 3.73
C ALA A 11 -59.91 -18.82 5.13
N ALA A 12 -59.71 -17.50 5.16
CA ALA A 12 -60.37 -16.43 5.95
C ALA A 12 -61.20 -16.72 7.23
N ARG A 13 -60.92 -15.98 8.34
CA ARG A 13 -61.74 -14.88 8.95
C ARG A 13 -61.30 -14.49 10.39
N ARG A 14 -61.53 -13.19 10.70
CA ARG A 14 -61.40 -12.44 11.98
C ARG A 14 -62.32 -12.99 13.10
N ARG A 15 -62.24 -12.64 14.42
CA ARG A 15 -62.29 -11.28 15.04
C ARG A 15 -62.15 -11.34 16.60
N THR A 16 -61.93 -10.18 17.27
CA THR A 16 -62.12 -9.84 18.74
C THR A 16 -61.26 -10.54 19.82
N GLY A 17 -60.89 -9.99 21.00
CA GLY A 17 -61.00 -8.63 21.62
C GLY A 17 -60.81 -8.61 23.18
N ARG A 18 -60.44 -7.46 23.80
CA ARG A 18 -60.26 -7.13 25.28
C ARG A 18 -59.04 -7.74 26.03
N VAL A 19 -58.13 -7.08 26.78
CA VAL A 19 -58.04 -5.91 27.73
C VAL A 19 -57.94 -6.30 29.23
N ARG A 20 -56.83 -5.85 29.90
CA ARG A 20 -56.53 -5.68 31.37
C ARG A 20 -56.26 -6.92 32.26
N PRO A 21 -55.66 -6.78 33.48
CA PRO A 21 -55.01 -5.60 34.12
C PRO A 21 -53.58 -5.85 34.69
N ALA A 22 -53.03 -4.88 35.45
CA ALA A 22 -51.77 -4.95 36.22
C ALA A 22 -52.03 -4.90 37.76
N PRO A 23 -50.98 -5.05 38.61
CA PRO A 23 -51.04 -4.61 40.01
C PRO A 23 -49.94 -3.60 40.42
N GLU A 24 -50.28 -2.78 41.41
CA GLU A 24 -49.41 -1.92 42.24
C GLU A 24 -48.69 -2.79 43.31
N GLY A 25 -47.68 -2.39 44.11
CA GLY A 25 -46.94 -1.13 44.29
C GLY A 25 -46.37 -1.08 45.73
N ARG A 26 -45.24 -0.40 45.99
CA ARG A 26 -44.85 0.07 47.35
C ARG A 26 -43.72 1.11 47.30
N ALA A 27 -43.76 2.06 48.24
CA ALA A 27 -42.89 3.24 48.28
C ALA A 27 -41.97 3.26 49.51
N VAL A 28 -40.82 3.95 49.41
CA VAL A 28 -40.05 4.51 50.54
C VAL A 28 -39.54 5.91 50.16
N THR A 29 -39.29 6.74 51.17
CA THR A 29 -39.24 8.20 51.19
C THR A 29 -37.89 8.86 50.81
N ALA A 30 -37.96 10.16 50.49
CA ALA A 30 -36.82 11.09 50.46
C ALA A 30 -37.01 12.23 51.49
N PRO A 31 -35.94 12.86 52.00
CA PRO A 31 -36.01 14.09 52.80
C PRO A 31 -35.86 15.38 51.95
N ARG A 32 -36.24 16.53 52.54
CA ARG A 32 -36.30 17.87 51.90
C ARG A 32 -35.25 18.86 52.46
N GLY A 33 -34.94 19.89 51.67
CA GLY A 33 -34.52 21.24 52.07
C GLY A 33 -34.45 22.14 50.81
N THR A 34 -35.27 23.19 50.63
CA THR A 34 -35.16 24.59 51.14
C THR A 34 -33.81 25.25 50.81
N ALA A 35 -33.67 26.39 50.11
CA ALA A 35 -34.60 27.33 49.41
C ALA A 35 -33.78 28.06 48.28
N ALA A 36 -34.16 29.13 47.55
CA ALA A 36 -35.26 30.12 47.59
C ALA A 36 -35.54 30.72 46.17
N ALA A 37 -35.98 31.99 46.08
CA ALA A 37 -36.20 32.83 44.87
C ALA A 37 -35.87 34.32 45.24
N PRO A 38 -36.05 35.39 44.40
CA PRO A 38 -36.57 35.49 43.02
C PRO A 38 -35.80 36.47 42.06
N GLY A 39 -36.26 36.63 40.81
CA GLY A 39 -35.95 37.79 39.94
C GLY A 39 -35.88 37.52 38.41
N GLY A 40 -36.70 38.20 37.61
CA GLY A 40 -36.61 38.30 36.13
C GLY A 40 -36.40 39.76 35.67
N PRO A 41 -36.67 40.17 34.41
CA PRO A 41 -37.19 39.40 33.26
C PRO A 41 -36.45 39.61 31.90
N ASP A 42 -36.96 38.94 30.87
CA ASP A 42 -36.98 39.27 29.42
C ASP A 42 -35.72 39.45 28.53
N ALA A 43 -35.68 38.62 27.47
CA ALA A 43 -35.69 39.02 26.05
C ALA A 43 -34.57 38.45 25.11
N SER A 44 -35.05 37.86 24.00
CA SER A 44 -34.36 37.55 22.73
C SER A 44 -33.26 36.49 22.75
N GLY A 45 -33.30 35.58 21.76
CA GLY A 45 -32.42 34.41 21.74
C GLY A 45 -31.71 34.18 20.41
N VAL A 46 -30.63 33.40 20.47
CA VAL A 46 -30.11 32.52 19.42
C VAL A 46 -29.52 31.30 20.14
N PRO A 47 -29.85 30.04 19.79
CA PRO A 47 -29.30 28.87 20.48
C PRO A 47 -27.84 28.58 20.06
N GLU A 48 -26.98 28.33 21.04
CA GLU A 48 -25.60 27.90 20.84
C GLU A 48 -25.51 26.50 20.18
N VAL A 49 -24.69 26.38 19.13
CA VAL A 49 -24.32 25.07 18.57
C VAL A 49 -23.04 24.58 19.24
N SER A 50 -23.19 23.95 20.41
CA SER A 50 -22.14 23.15 21.01
C SER A 50 -22.02 21.81 20.27
N ALA A 51 -20.87 21.56 19.64
CA ALA A 51 -20.63 20.35 18.85
C ALA A 51 -19.50 19.51 19.45
N SER A 52 -19.84 18.58 20.35
CA SER A 52 -18.95 17.47 20.71
C SER A 52 -19.72 16.19 21.08
N ALA A 53 -19.36 15.10 20.41
CA ALA A 53 -19.51 13.69 20.82
C ALA A 53 -20.89 13.13 21.28
N ALA A 54 -21.58 12.49 20.32
CA ALA A 54 -22.22 11.16 20.43
C ALA A 54 -23.30 10.86 21.51
N SER A 55 -24.55 10.63 21.10
CA SER A 55 -25.04 9.26 20.72
C SER A 55 -26.57 9.12 20.60
N ALA A 56 -26.99 8.17 19.75
CA ALA A 56 -28.23 7.36 19.76
C ALA A 56 -29.65 8.00 19.77
N SER A 57 -30.36 7.85 18.65
CA SER A 57 -31.64 7.09 18.57
C SER A 57 -31.96 6.78 17.09
N ALA A 58 -32.76 5.80 16.68
CA ALA A 58 -32.95 4.40 17.06
C ALA A 58 -34.08 3.86 16.15
N VAL A 59 -33.71 3.22 15.03
CA VAL A 59 -34.54 2.20 14.35
C VAL A 59 -33.58 1.05 13.97
N GLU A 60 -34.00 -0.18 14.18
CA GLU A 60 -33.17 -1.38 14.35
C GLU A 60 -32.51 -1.94 13.06
N PRO A 61 -31.55 -2.88 13.16
CA PRO A 61 -30.43 -2.96 14.11
C PRO A 61 -29.07 -2.90 13.37
N ALA A 62 -28.20 -1.96 13.71
CA ALA A 62 -26.89 -1.79 13.05
C ALA A 62 -25.85 -2.91 13.35
N ARG A 63 -26.21 -3.93 14.14
CA ARG A 63 -25.30 -4.99 14.63
C ARG A 63 -24.75 -5.88 13.51
N GLU A 64 -25.52 -6.11 12.45
CA GLU A 64 -25.08 -6.95 11.31
C GLU A 64 -24.03 -6.26 10.42
N ARG A 65 -24.14 -4.94 10.21
CA ARG A 65 -23.27 -4.19 9.29
C ARG A 65 -21.83 -4.07 9.80
N GLY A 66 -21.65 -3.96 11.11
CA GLY A 66 -20.32 -4.01 11.75
C GLY A 66 -19.62 -5.35 11.52
N GLY A 67 -20.35 -6.46 11.70
CA GLY A 67 -19.84 -7.81 11.45
C GLY A 67 -19.44 -8.03 9.99
N PHE A 68 -20.23 -7.54 9.02
CA PHE A 68 -19.91 -7.66 7.60
C PHE A 68 -18.61 -6.94 7.21
N ILE A 69 -18.42 -5.69 7.66
CA ILE A 69 -17.21 -4.91 7.36
C ILE A 69 -15.98 -5.52 8.04
N ALA A 70 -16.08 -5.92 9.31
CA ALA A 70 -14.99 -6.60 10.02
C ALA A 70 -14.61 -7.93 9.34
N ARG A 71 -15.59 -8.73 8.91
CA ARG A 71 -15.36 -9.97 8.16
C ARG A 71 -14.70 -9.71 6.80
N ALA A 72 -15.14 -8.68 6.07
CA ALA A 72 -14.51 -8.31 4.80
C ALA A 72 -13.05 -7.87 4.98
N ALA A 73 -12.75 -7.08 6.01
CA ALA A 73 -11.39 -6.67 6.35
C ALA A 73 -10.51 -7.86 6.76
N ALA A 74 -11.02 -8.77 7.60
CA ALA A 74 -10.31 -9.98 8.02
C ALA A 74 -10.02 -10.92 6.83
N VAL A 75 -10.98 -11.13 5.93
CA VAL A 75 -10.79 -11.91 4.69
C VAL A 75 -9.78 -11.24 3.76
N THR A 76 -9.81 -9.91 3.64
CA THR A 76 -8.83 -9.14 2.86
C THR A 76 -7.42 -9.36 3.40
N ALA A 77 -7.23 -9.21 4.72
CA ALA A 77 -5.94 -9.44 5.38
C ALA A 77 -5.45 -10.89 5.24
N ALA A 78 -6.34 -11.87 5.40
CA ALA A 78 -6.03 -13.29 5.23
C ALA A 78 -5.62 -13.63 3.78
N LEU A 79 -6.28 -13.03 2.77
CA LEU A 79 -5.90 -13.19 1.37
C LEU A 79 -4.55 -12.56 1.06
N THR A 80 -4.26 -11.36 1.59
CA THR A 80 -2.93 -10.73 1.46
C THR A 80 -1.84 -11.60 2.10
N ALA A 81 -2.08 -12.16 3.30
CA ALA A 81 -1.16 -13.08 3.95
C ALA A 81 -0.96 -14.37 3.14
N ALA A 82 -2.04 -14.97 2.61
CA ALA A 82 -1.96 -16.13 1.73
C ALA A 82 -1.20 -15.82 0.43
N GLY A 83 -1.34 -14.61 -0.13
CA GLY A 83 -0.59 -14.15 -1.30
C GLY A 83 0.91 -14.02 -1.03
N ALA A 84 1.28 -13.50 0.14
CA ALA A 84 2.67 -13.44 0.60
C ALA A 84 3.27 -14.83 0.85
N LEU A 85 2.53 -15.73 1.51
CA LEU A 85 2.93 -17.13 1.72
C LEU A 85 3.09 -17.89 0.39
N ALA A 86 2.16 -17.73 -0.55
CA ALA A 86 2.28 -18.30 -1.89
C ALA A 86 3.49 -17.72 -2.66
N GLY A 87 3.84 -16.45 -2.41
CA GLY A 87 5.06 -15.83 -2.96
C GLY A 87 6.34 -16.42 -2.39
N LEU A 88 6.36 -16.75 -1.09
CA LEU A 88 7.45 -17.50 -0.48
C LEU A 88 7.55 -18.91 -1.07
N VAL A 89 6.43 -19.64 -1.17
CA VAL A 89 6.40 -20.97 -1.80
C VAL A 89 6.91 -20.92 -3.24
N ARG A 90 6.50 -19.92 -4.04
CA ARG A 90 7.05 -19.68 -5.39
C ARG A 90 8.57 -19.56 -5.36
N ASP A 91 9.12 -18.70 -4.51
CA ASP A 91 10.57 -18.49 -4.44
C ASP A 91 11.32 -19.73 -3.93
N GLN A 92 10.71 -20.52 -3.05
CA GLN A 92 11.23 -21.82 -2.61
C GLN A 92 11.19 -22.88 -3.72
N THR A 93 10.12 -22.94 -4.52
CA THR A 93 10.01 -23.83 -5.69
C THR A 93 11.07 -23.47 -6.74
N LEU A 94 11.29 -22.19 -7.02
CA LEU A 94 12.32 -21.73 -7.95
C LEU A 94 13.73 -22.07 -7.45
N ALA A 95 14.03 -21.80 -6.18
CA ALA A 95 15.30 -22.21 -5.57
C ALA A 95 15.49 -23.74 -5.64
N HIS A 96 14.46 -24.51 -5.29
CA HIS A 96 14.54 -25.97 -5.25
C HIS A 96 14.80 -26.61 -6.64
N LEU A 97 14.19 -26.08 -7.69
CA LEU A 97 14.24 -26.66 -9.04
C LEU A 97 15.34 -26.09 -9.93
N PHE A 98 15.72 -24.82 -9.74
CA PHE A 98 16.67 -24.11 -10.62
C PHE A 98 17.92 -23.57 -9.89
N GLY A 99 17.93 -23.55 -8.56
CA GLY A 99 19.06 -23.05 -7.76
C GLY A 99 19.32 -21.57 -7.96
N ALA A 100 20.57 -21.15 -7.71
CA ALA A 100 21.07 -19.80 -7.96
C ALA A 100 22.21 -19.84 -8.99
N GLY A 101 21.86 -19.98 -10.27
CA GLY A 101 22.80 -20.04 -11.39
C GLY A 101 22.32 -19.27 -12.63
N ALA A 102 23.01 -19.45 -13.76
CA ALA A 102 22.81 -18.66 -14.99
C ALA A 102 21.35 -18.64 -15.49
N ALA A 103 20.65 -19.78 -15.46
CA ALA A 103 19.25 -19.87 -15.83
C ALA A 103 18.34 -19.02 -14.91
N THR A 104 18.56 -19.09 -13.59
CA THR A 104 17.81 -18.28 -12.61
C THR A 104 18.12 -16.80 -12.78
N ASP A 105 19.38 -16.42 -13.02
CA ASP A 105 19.78 -15.05 -13.34
C ASP A 105 19.06 -14.52 -14.60
N ALA A 106 19.02 -15.33 -15.68
CA ALA A 106 18.33 -15.00 -16.92
C ALA A 106 16.82 -14.76 -16.72
N PHE A 107 16.18 -15.57 -15.88
CA PHE A 107 14.80 -15.35 -15.48
C PHE A 107 14.62 -14.09 -14.63
N LEU A 108 15.53 -13.81 -13.69
CA LEU A 108 15.46 -12.63 -12.81
C LEU A 108 15.68 -11.31 -13.56
N VAL A 109 16.43 -11.31 -14.66
CA VAL A 109 16.46 -10.17 -15.60
C VAL A 109 15.06 -9.92 -16.16
N SER A 110 14.37 -10.95 -16.65
CA SER A 110 12.99 -10.83 -17.18
C SER A 110 11.96 -10.42 -16.11
N TRP A 111 12.15 -10.85 -14.85
CA TRP A 111 11.30 -10.50 -13.71
C TRP A 111 11.22 -8.99 -13.45
N THR A 112 12.16 -8.21 -13.97
CA THR A 112 12.09 -6.75 -13.99
C THR A 112 10.76 -6.22 -14.56
N LEU A 113 10.23 -6.83 -15.62
CA LEU A 113 8.99 -6.38 -16.27
C LEU A 113 7.76 -6.48 -15.34
N PRO A 114 7.41 -7.64 -14.75
CA PRO A 114 6.31 -7.73 -13.77
C PRO A 114 6.57 -6.89 -12.52
N GLU A 115 7.82 -6.75 -12.08
CA GLU A 115 8.17 -5.94 -10.90
C GLU A 115 7.80 -4.46 -11.12
N VAL A 116 8.28 -3.87 -12.22
CA VAL A 116 7.93 -2.49 -12.63
C VAL A 116 6.42 -2.36 -12.92
N ALA A 117 5.83 -3.36 -13.59
CA ALA A 117 4.41 -3.34 -13.92
C ALA A 117 3.51 -3.41 -12.67
N ALA A 118 3.90 -4.13 -11.61
CA ALA A 118 3.12 -4.20 -10.38
C ALA A 118 3.10 -2.84 -9.68
N THR A 119 4.28 -2.26 -9.44
CA THR A 119 4.43 -0.95 -8.78
C THR A 119 3.63 0.14 -9.50
N LEU A 120 3.77 0.26 -10.83
CA LEU A 120 3.12 1.33 -11.59
C LEU A 120 1.64 1.05 -11.89
N LEU A 121 1.34 -0.16 -12.38
CA LEU A 121 0.05 -0.45 -13.00
C LEU A 121 -0.96 -1.10 -12.05
N ILE A 122 -0.55 -1.55 -10.86
CA ILE A 122 -1.45 -2.09 -9.82
C ILE A 122 -1.45 -1.20 -8.57
N GLU A 123 -0.27 -0.78 -8.09
CA GLU A 123 -0.12 -0.21 -6.75
C GLU A 123 -0.18 1.33 -6.71
N ASP A 124 0.76 2.01 -7.37
CA ASP A 124 0.93 3.47 -7.26
C ASP A 124 0.10 4.24 -8.31
N ALA A 125 0.61 4.36 -9.54
CA ALA A 125 0.07 5.30 -10.54
C ALA A 125 -1.39 5.00 -10.89
N MET A 126 -1.71 3.72 -11.13
CA MET A 126 -3.05 3.29 -11.51
C MET A 126 -4.08 3.55 -10.39
N ALA A 127 -3.72 3.27 -9.13
CA ALA A 127 -4.65 3.45 -8.01
C ALA A 127 -4.86 4.94 -7.70
N LEU A 128 -3.78 5.74 -7.72
CA LEU A 128 -3.84 7.19 -7.48
C LEU A 128 -4.70 7.92 -8.52
N VAL A 129 -4.67 7.49 -9.78
CA VAL A 129 -5.44 8.11 -10.87
C VAL A 129 -6.87 7.57 -10.95
N LEU A 130 -7.06 6.25 -10.93
CA LEU A 130 -8.37 5.66 -11.22
C LEU A 130 -9.31 5.53 -10.02
N VAL A 131 -8.81 5.34 -8.79
CA VAL A 131 -9.71 5.24 -7.62
C VAL A 131 -10.49 6.55 -7.43
N PRO A 132 -9.90 7.75 -7.53
CA PRO A 132 -10.65 9.00 -7.53
C PRO A 132 -11.59 9.15 -8.72
N ALA A 133 -11.15 8.80 -9.94
CA ALA A 133 -11.98 8.91 -11.15
C ALA A 133 -13.25 8.03 -11.08
N PHE A 134 -13.13 6.78 -10.63
CA PHE A 134 -14.28 5.91 -10.38
C PHE A 134 -15.14 6.39 -9.21
N SER A 135 -14.54 6.93 -8.16
CA SER A 135 -15.28 7.49 -7.02
C SER A 135 -16.14 8.70 -7.43
N LEU A 136 -15.61 9.57 -8.30
CA LEU A 136 -16.33 10.69 -8.89
C LEU A 136 -17.44 10.24 -9.86
N ALA A 137 -17.19 9.21 -10.68
CA ALA A 137 -18.24 8.63 -11.52
C ALA A 137 -19.38 8.04 -10.67
N LEU A 138 -19.05 7.39 -9.54
CA LEU A 138 -20.04 6.84 -8.61
C LEU A 138 -20.82 7.93 -7.85
N SER A 139 -20.19 9.04 -7.44
CA SER A 139 -20.91 10.14 -6.80
C SER A 139 -21.86 10.85 -7.79
N ARG A 140 -21.43 11.07 -9.05
CA ARG A 140 -22.30 11.58 -10.12
C ARG A 140 -23.50 10.65 -10.37
N ARG A 141 -23.29 9.32 -10.39
CA ARG A 141 -24.37 8.33 -10.53
C ARG A 141 -25.35 8.35 -9.34
N ALA A 142 -24.88 8.61 -8.13
CA ALA A 142 -25.75 8.75 -6.97
C ALA A 142 -26.58 10.04 -7.05
N ALA A 143 -26.00 11.15 -7.51
CA ALA A 143 -26.71 12.41 -7.70
C ALA A 143 -27.83 12.30 -8.76
N THR A 144 -27.56 11.70 -9.93
CA THR A 144 -28.60 11.52 -10.96
C THR A 144 -29.74 10.61 -10.50
N ALA A 145 -29.44 9.59 -9.69
CA ALA A 145 -30.47 8.72 -9.11
C ALA A 145 -31.38 9.44 -8.10
N VAL A 146 -30.87 10.45 -7.37
CA VAL A 146 -31.68 11.26 -6.45
C VAL A 146 -32.61 12.19 -7.25
N SER A 147 -32.09 12.88 -8.28
CA SER A 147 -32.89 13.78 -9.12
C SER A 147 -33.96 13.07 -9.96
N ALA A 148 -33.82 11.77 -10.20
CA ALA A 148 -34.82 10.95 -10.91
C ALA A 148 -35.97 10.45 -10.00
N THR A 149 -35.96 10.77 -8.70
CA THR A 149 -37.09 10.47 -7.80
C THR A 149 -38.28 11.36 -8.19
N PRO A 150 -39.48 10.81 -8.47
CA PRO A 150 -40.57 11.62 -8.98
C PRO A 150 -41.02 12.63 -7.92
N ALA A 151 -40.89 13.92 -8.23
CA ALA A 151 -41.56 14.97 -7.49
C ALA A 151 -43.07 14.72 -7.54
N THR A 152 -43.72 14.75 -6.38
CA THR A 152 -45.17 14.48 -6.24
C THR A 152 -46.08 15.56 -6.83
N GLU A 153 -45.50 16.61 -7.42
CA GLU A 153 -46.21 17.66 -8.14
C GLU A 153 -45.93 17.52 -9.64
N ARG A 154 -46.95 17.08 -10.39
CA ARG A 154 -46.91 17.07 -11.86
C ARG A 154 -47.09 18.51 -12.36
N PRO A 155 -46.15 19.08 -13.14
CA PRO A 155 -46.44 20.26 -13.94
C PRO A 155 -47.35 19.82 -15.10
N THR A 156 -48.58 20.31 -15.15
CA THR A 156 -49.47 20.10 -16.30
C THR A 156 -49.10 21.06 -17.43
N GLY A 157 -48.21 20.62 -18.33
CA GLY A 157 -47.87 21.36 -19.54
C GLY A 157 -47.21 20.46 -20.59
N PRO A 158 -47.34 20.76 -21.90
CA PRO A 158 -46.73 20.00 -22.98
C PRO A 158 -45.24 20.35 -23.13
N ALA A 159 -44.45 20.08 -22.10
CA ALA A 159 -42.99 20.10 -22.17
C ALA A 159 -42.51 18.74 -22.73
N ALA A 160 -41.39 18.76 -23.47
CA ALA A 160 -40.88 17.59 -24.16
C ALA A 160 -40.65 16.40 -23.20
N TYR A 161 -41.01 15.20 -23.67
CA TYR A 161 -40.69 13.94 -23.00
C TYR A 161 -39.19 13.63 -23.21
N GLU A 162 -38.31 14.38 -22.54
CA GLU A 162 -36.90 14.00 -22.42
C GLU A 162 -36.85 12.74 -21.54
N ASP A 163 -36.67 11.58 -22.16
CA ASP A 163 -36.60 10.30 -21.46
C ASP A 163 -35.44 10.31 -20.44
N PRO A 164 -35.71 10.20 -19.11
CA PRO A 164 -34.67 10.15 -18.09
C PRO A 164 -33.70 8.97 -18.25
N SER A 165 -34.04 7.98 -19.11
CA SER A 165 -33.17 6.86 -19.46
C SER A 165 -32.02 7.21 -20.43
N ALA A 166 -32.06 8.40 -21.05
CA ALA A 166 -31.10 8.82 -22.07
C ALA A 166 -29.72 9.24 -21.50
N VAL A 167 -29.61 9.58 -20.21
CA VAL A 167 -28.33 10.00 -19.60
C VAL A 167 -27.39 8.78 -19.47
N PRO A 168 -26.23 8.75 -20.15
CA PRO A 168 -25.32 7.60 -20.06
C PRO A 168 -24.78 7.45 -18.64
N ASP A 169 -24.86 6.24 -18.07
CA ASP A 169 -24.31 5.96 -16.74
C ASP A 169 -22.83 6.41 -16.68
N PRO A 170 -22.46 7.33 -15.77
CA PRO A 170 -21.14 7.96 -15.80
C PRO A 170 -20.00 6.97 -15.54
N VAL A 171 -20.27 5.84 -14.88
CA VAL A 171 -19.30 4.75 -14.73
C VAL A 171 -19.08 4.04 -16.07
N ARG A 172 -20.16 3.80 -16.84
CA ARG A 172 -20.05 3.21 -18.19
C ARG A 172 -19.43 4.16 -19.20
N ALA A 173 -19.70 5.46 -19.10
CA ALA A 173 -19.06 6.49 -19.92
C ALA A 173 -17.54 6.55 -19.65
N LEU A 174 -17.12 6.56 -18.37
CA LEU A 174 -15.71 6.49 -17.97
C LEU A 174 -15.04 5.21 -18.51
N LEU A 175 -15.69 4.06 -18.36
CA LEU A 175 -15.19 2.77 -18.87
C LEU A 175 -15.00 2.79 -20.39
N ALA A 176 -16.02 3.22 -21.15
CA ALA A 176 -15.95 3.29 -22.61
C ALA A 176 -14.86 4.26 -23.09
N ALA A 177 -14.66 5.38 -22.38
CA ALA A 177 -13.65 6.38 -22.72
C ALA A 177 -12.20 5.98 -22.36
N THR A 178 -11.99 5.10 -21.37
CA THR A 178 -10.66 4.81 -20.81
C THR A 178 -10.19 3.36 -21.04
N LEU A 179 -11.03 2.35 -20.79
CA LEU A 179 -10.58 0.95 -20.80
C LEU A 179 -10.10 0.47 -22.18
N PRO A 180 -10.79 0.70 -23.31
CA PRO A 180 -10.31 0.26 -24.63
C PRO A 180 -8.97 0.93 -25.01
N ARG A 181 -8.83 2.23 -24.70
CA ARG A 181 -7.60 2.99 -24.97
C ARG A 181 -6.44 2.48 -24.12
N LEU A 182 -6.68 2.21 -22.83
CA LEU A 182 -5.66 1.64 -21.94
C LEU A 182 -5.23 0.24 -22.41
N LEU A 183 -6.18 -0.64 -22.75
CA LEU A 183 -5.87 -1.98 -23.26
C LEU A 183 -5.08 -1.93 -24.57
N LEU A 184 -5.41 -1.00 -25.48
CA LEU A 184 -4.65 -0.78 -26.71
C LEU A 184 -3.22 -0.32 -26.40
N VAL A 185 -3.05 0.72 -25.57
CA VAL A 185 -1.73 1.25 -25.20
C VAL A 185 -0.87 0.19 -24.50
N LEU A 186 -1.42 -0.53 -23.52
CA LEU A 186 -0.71 -1.59 -22.82
C LEU A 186 -0.43 -2.81 -23.71
N GLY A 187 -1.32 -3.13 -24.64
CA GLY A 187 -1.13 -4.21 -25.62
C GLY A 187 -0.02 -3.88 -26.62
N CYS A 188 -0.02 -2.66 -27.17
CA CYS A 188 1.06 -2.16 -28.03
C CYS A 188 2.39 -2.10 -27.27
N LEU A 189 2.39 -1.65 -26.01
CA LEU A 189 3.60 -1.62 -25.18
C LEU A 189 4.12 -3.03 -24.86
N ALA A 190 3.24 -3.98 -24.52
CA ALA A 190 3.62 -5.38 -24.31
C ALA A 190 4.21 -6.01 -25.58
N ALA A 191 3.61 -5.77 -26.75
CA ALA A 191 4.12 -6.23 -28.03
C ALA A 191 5.48 -5.59 -28.38
N LEU A 192 5.65 -4.28 -28.14
CA LEU A 192 6.90 -3.57 -28.33
C LEU A 192 8.02 -4.10 -27.42
N LEU A 193 7.72 -4.37 -26.15
CA LEU A 193 8.67 -4.94 -25.18
C LEU A 193 9.04 -6.39 -25.52
N ALA A 194 8.10 -7.18 -26.04
CA ALA A 194 8.38 -8.55 -26.51
C ALA A 194 9.25 -8.54 -27.79
N ALA A 195 8.97 -7.65 -28.74
CA ALA A 195 9.78 -7.49 -29.95
C ALA A 195 11.19 -6.96 -29.62
N GLY A 196 11.26 -5.93 -28.77
CA GLY A 196 12.49 -5.31 -28.28
C GLY A 196 13.22 -6.08 -27.18
N ALA A 197 12.76 -7.28 -26.80
CA ALA A 197 13.35 -8.08 -25.73
C ALA A 197 14.88 -8.30 -25.85
N PRO A 198 15.49 -8.50 -27.05
CA PRO A 198 16.94 -8.58 -27.19
C PRO A 198 17.65 -7.29 -26.74
N LEU A 199 17.18 -6.13 -27.17
CA LEU A 199 17.74 -4.83 -26.81
C LEU A 199 17.54 -4.53 -25.33
N LEU A 200 16.41 -4.95 -24.76
CA LEU A 200 16.11 -4.77 -23.34
C LEU A 200 17.02 -5.65 -22.47
N VAL A 201 17.27 -6.90 -22.85
CA VAL A 201 18.24 -7.76 -22.15
C VAL A 201 19.66 -7.20 -22.24
N ASP A 202 20.09 -6.74 -23.42
CA ASP A 202 21.41 -6.12 -23.61
C ASP A 202 21.59 -4.85 -22.78
N LEU A 203 20.53 -4.05 -22.62
CA LEU A 203 20.54 -2.84 -21.79
C LEU A 203 20.53 -3.16 -20.29
N LEU A 204 19.81 -4.19 -19.85
CA LEU A 204 19.65 -4.52 -18.43
C LEU A 204 20.76 -5.43 -17.88
N ALA A 205 21.36 -6.29 -18.71
CA ALA A 205 22.30 -7.31 -18.28
C ALA A 205 23.27 -7.72 -19.42
N PRO A 206 24.15 -6.82 -19.90
CA PRO A 206 25.01 -7.07 -21.05
C PRO A 206 26.00 -8.23 -20.88
N GLY A 207 26.42 -8.55 -19.65
CA GLY A 207 27.38 -9.63 -19.37
C GLY A 207 26.77 -11.03 -19.24
N LEU A 208 25.45 -11.17 -19.38
CA LEU A 208 24.73 -12.37 -18.97
C LEU A 208 25.06 -13.62 -19.81
N PRO A 209 25.51 -14.75 -19.20
CA PRO A 209 25.85 -15.96 -19.94
C PRO A 209 24.67 -16.58 -20.72
N GLU A 210 23.48 -16.61 -20.12
CA GLU A 210 22.27 -17.20 -20.70
C GLU A 210 21.38 -16.15 -21.41
N ARG A 211 21.98 -15.28 -22.21
CA ARG A 211 21.28 -14.21 -22.97
C ARG A 211 20.04 -14.71 -23.72
N GLY A 212 20.14 -15.85 -24.42
CA GLY A 212 19.00 -16.41 -25.16
C GLY A 212 17.81 -16.77 -24.27
N THR A 213 18.07 -17.45 -23.15
CA THR A 213 17.05 -17.78 -22.14
C THR A 213 16.41 -16.52 -21.56
N ALA A 214 17.21 -15.47 -21.30
CA ALA A 214 16.70 -14.19 -20.78
C ALA A 214 15.78 -13.49 -21.78
N VAL A 215 16.09 -13.53 -23.08
CA VAL A 215 15.23 -12.96 -24.14
C VAL A 215 13.90 -13.69 -24.25
N ASP A 216 13.91 -15.02 -24.22
CA ASP A 216 12.68 -15.83 -24.25
C ASP A 216 11.80 -15.57 -23.01
N CYS A 217 12.43 -15.52 -21.82
CA CYS A 217 11.73 -15.19 -20.59
C CYS A 217 11.15 -13.76 -20.65
N THR A 218 11.91 -12.79 -21.17
CA THR A 218 11.48 -11.39 -21.33
C THR A 218 10.28 -11.27 -22.26
N ARG A 219 10.27 -12.01 -23.38
CA ARG A 219 9.12 -12.10 -24.30
C ARG A 219 7.85 -12.61 -23.62
N LEU A 220 7.96 -13.68 -22.82
CA LEU A 220 6.83 -14.23 -22.07
C LEU A 220 6.35 -13.25 -20.99
N THR A 221 7.27 -12.68 -20.22
CA THR A 221 6.93 -11.73 -19.14
C THR A 221 6.42 -10.39 -19.64
N ALA A 222 6.65 -9.99 -20.90
CA ALA A 222 6.10 -8.75 -21.45
C ALA A 222 4.56 -8.70 -21.43
N LEU A 223 3.87 -9.87 -21.46
CA LEU A 223 2.42 -9.97 -21.28
C LEU A 223 1.93 -9.46 -19.90
N THR A 224 2.82 -9.38 -18.91
CA THR A 224 2.51 -8.81 -17.59
C THR A 224 2.10 -7.35 -17.68
N VAL A 225 2.65 -6.56 -18.61
CA VAL A 225 2.29 -5.14 -18.78
C VAL A 225 0.79 -4.99 -19.10
N LEU A 226 0.26 -5.81 -20.01
CA LEU A 226 -1.16 -5.84 -20.34
C LEU A 226 -2.01 -6.41 -19.19
N THR A 227 -1.63 -7.57 -18.66
CA THR A 227 -2.45 -8.27 -17.67
C THR A 227 -2.45 -7.57 -16.30
N PHE A 228 -1.33 -7.04 -15.84
CA PHE A 228 -1.22 -6.30 -14.58
C PHE A 228 -1.93 -4.96 -14.67
N GLY A 229 -1.80 -4.21 -15.77
CA GLY A 229 -2.57 -2.98 -15.95
C GLY A 229 -4.08 -3.22 -16.05
N THR A 230 -4.51 -4.34 -16.63
CA THR A 230 -5.92 -4.76 -16.60
C THR A 230 -6.35 -5.12 -15.17
N ALA A 231 -5.54 -5.89 -14.44
CA ALA A 231 -5.82 -6.30 -13.06
C ALA A 231 -5.86 -5.09 -12.10
N GLY A 232 -4.97 -4.11 -12.28
CA GLY A 232 -4.93 -2.86 -11.53
C GLY A 232 -6.10 -1.94 -11.85
N TYR A 233 -6.51 -1.84 -13.12
CA TYR A 233 -7.73 -1.12 -13.51
C TYR A 233 -8.98 -1.73 -12.83
N PHE A 234 -9.11 -3.06 -12.87
CA PHE A 234 -10.21 -3.77 -12.17
C PHE A 234 -10.12 -3.56 -10.65
N SER A 235 -8.92 -3.59 -10.07
CA SER A 235 -8.70 -3.32 -8.65
C SER A 235 -9.09 -1.89 -8.26
N ALA A 236 -8.75 -0.89 -9.06
CA ALA A 236 -9.12 0.51 -8.80
C ALA A 236 -10.64 0.71 -8.84
N ALA A 237 -11.31 0.17 -9.86
CA ALA A 237 -12.77 0.20 -9.96
C ALA A 237 -13.42 -0.51 -8.76
N LEU A 238 -12.99 -1.73 -8.43
CA LEU A 238 -13.55 -2.51 -7.32
C LEU A 238 -13.31 -1.85 -5.95
N ARG A 239 -12.15 -1.24 -5.73
CA ARG A 239 -11.86 -0.44 -4.52
C ARG A 239 -12.79 0.77 -4.39
N ALA A 240 -13.04 1.51 -5.48
CA ALA A 240 -14.02 2.61 -5.49
C ALA A 240 -15.45 2.12 -5.20
N HIS A 241 -15.83 0.96 -5.74
CA HIS A 241 -17.08 0.24 -5.40
C HIS A 241 -17.11 -0.40 -4.00
N ARG A 242 -16.09 -0.17 -3.14
CA ARG A 242 -15.94 -0.74 -1.79
C ARG A 242 -15.89 -2.29 -1.75
N ARG A 243 -15.45 -2.93 -2.84
CA ARG A 243 -15.27 -4.39 -2.95
C ARG A 243 -13.79 -4.76 -2.83
N PHE A 244 -13.32 -4.98 -1.60
CA PHE A 244 -11.90 -5.17 -1.29
C PHE A 244 -11.38 -6.61 -1.46
N VAL A 245 -12.27 -7.62 -1.39
CA VAL A 245 -11.88 -9.05 -1.41
C VAL A 245 -11.26 -9.50 -2.74
N PRO A 246 -11.85 -9.27 -3.94
CA PRO A 246 -11.22 -9.69 -5.19
C PRO A 246 -9.86 -9.01 -5.46
N PRO A 247 -9.67 -7.70 -5.23
CA PRO A 247 -8.36 -7.05 -5.28
C PRO A 247 -7.31 -7.65 -4.34
N ALA A 248 -7.71 -8.24 -3.21
CA ALA A 248 -6.77 -8.89 -2.29
C ALA A 248 -6.36 -10.31 -2.73
N ALA A 249 -7.17 -10.98 -3.57
CA ALA A 249 -6.90 -12.33 -4.06
C ALA A 249 -5.87 -12.38 -5.21
N ILE A 250 -5.51 -11.24 -5.81
CA ILE A 250 -4.71 -11.19 -7.04
C ILE A 250 -3.33 -11.82 -6.88
N TYR A 251 -2.59 -11.50 -5.81
CA TYR A 251 -1.24 -12.03 -5.60
C TYR A 251 -1.25 -13.53 -5.24
N THR A 252 -2.31 -14.01 -4.60
CA THR A 252 -2.51 -15.45 -4.38
C THR A 252 -2.72 -16.17 -5.71
N ALA A 253 -3.59 -15.67 -6.57
CA ALA A 253 -3.83 -16.23 -7.90
C ALA A 253 -2.56 -16.18 -8.80
N TYR A 254 -1.82 -15.07 -8.74
CA TYR A 254 -0.55 -14.89 -9.44
C TYR A 254 0.48 -15.94 -9.04
N ASN A 255 0.77 -16.06 -7.73
CA ASN A 255 1.81 -16.96 -7.23
C ASN A 255 1.42 -18.44 -7.38
N VAL A 256 0.14 -18.80 -7.20
CA VAL A 256 -0.37 -20.15 -7.50
C VAL A 256 -0.21 -20.48 -8.98
N GLY A 257 -0.49 -19.53 -9.88
CA GLY A 257 -0.27 -19.70 -11.32
C GLY A 257 1.19 -19.99 -11.67
N ILE A 258 2.14 -19.27 -11.05
CA ILE A 258 3.57 -19.51 -11.27
C ILE A 258 3.97 -20.89 -10.75
N VAL A 259 3.64 -21.22 -9.50
CA VAL A 259 3.99 -22.52 -8.89
C VAL A 259 3.42 -23.68 -9.70
N ALA A 260 2.14 -23.63 -10.07
CA ALA A 260 1.50 -24.68 -10.86
C ALA A 260 2.17 -24.85 -12.24
N THR A 261 2.48 -23.75 -12.93
CA THR A 261 3.13 -23.81 -14.25
C THR A 261 4.55 -24.35 -14.16
N VAL A 262 5.32 -23.93 -13.15
CA VAL A 262 6.67 -24.44 -12.90
C VAL A 262 6.62 -25.93 -12.60
N CYS A 263 5.79 -26.38 -11.66
CA CYS A 263 5.69 -27.80 -11.31
C CYS A 263 5.26 -28.72 -12.47
N VAL A 264 4.54 -28.20 -13.48
CA VAL A 264 4.10 -28.97 -14.66
C VAL A 264 5.11 -28.91 -15.81
N LEU A 265 5.78 -27.77 -16.04
CA LEU A 265 6.57 -27.53 -17.25
C LEU A 265 8.10 -27.45 -17.03
N HIS A 266 8.60 -27.47 -15.78
CA HIS A 266 10.04 -27.29 -15.52
C HIS A 266 10.94 -28.33 -16.21
N THR A 267 10.48 -29.57 -16.38
CA THR A 267 11.24 -30.65 -17.03
C THR A 267 11.42 -30.42 -18.53
N ALA A 268 10.42 -29.85 -19.22
CA ALA A 268 10.43 -29.65 -20.66
C ALA A 268 10.93 -28.25 -21.07
N TRP A 269 10.65 -27.22 -20.26
CA TRP A 269 10.93 -25.81 -20.60
C TRP A 269 12.02 -25.18 -19.73
N GLY A 270 12.53 -25.89 -18.71
CA GLY A 270 13.49 -25.35 -17.76
C GLY A 270 12.95 -24.08 -17.08
N VAL A 271 13.82 -23.09 -16.88
CA VAL A 271 13.44 -21.83 -16.23
C VAL A 271 12.41 -21.01 -17.04
N ARG A 272 12.24 -21.27 -18.35
CA ARG A 272 11.19 -20.63 -19.16
C ARG A 272 9.78 -20.98 -18.64
N ALA A 273 9.63 -22.11 -17.94
CA ALA A 273 8.39 -22.46 -17.24
C ALA A 273 8.00 -21.41 -16.16
N ALA A 274 8.99 -20.79 -15.51
CA ALA A 274 8.74 -19.72 -14.54
C ALA A 274 8.25 -18.44 -15.24
N ALA A 275 8.83 -18.07 -16.38
CA ALA A 275 8.39 -16.92 -17.17
C ALA A 275 7.00 -17.14 -17.80
N ALA A 276 6.70 -18.34 -18.29
CA ALA A 276 5.36 -18.73 -18.71
C ALA A 276 4.36 -18.70 -17.55
N GLY A 277 4.77 -19.17 -16.36
CA GLY A 277 3.97 -19.12 -15.14
C GLY A 277 3.66 -17.70 -14.67
N VAL A 278 4.59 -16.75 -14.87
CA VAL A 278 4.38 -15.32 -14.62
C VAL A 278 3.32 -14.75 -15.57
N ALA A 279 3.41 -15.08 -16.85
CA ALA A 279 2.44 -14.66 -17.86
C ALA A 279 1.02 -15.22 -17.57
N LEU A 280 0.93 -16.51 -17.26
CA LEU A 280 -0.33 -17.16 -16.86
C LEU A 280 -0.87 -16.60 -15.53
N GLY A 281 0.00 -16.43 -14.54
CA GLY A 281 -0.33 -15.82 -13.26
C GLY A 281 -0.95 -14.43 -13.43
N GLY A 282 -0.39 -13.60 -14.32
CA GLY A 282 -0.96 -12.29 -14.67
C GLY A 282 -2.37 -12.40 -15.25
N ALA A 283 -2.62 -13.36 -16.15
CA ALA A 283 -3.97 -13.63 -16.64
C ALA A 283 -4.93 -14.08 -15.52
N LEU A 284 -4.46 -14.90 -14.56
CA LEU A 284 -5.25 -15.31 -13.39
C LEU A 284 -5.60 -14.13 -12.46
N MET A 285 -4.75 -13.10 -12.33
CA MET A 285 -5.07 -11.86 -11.60
C MET A 285 -6.25 -11.09 -12.22
N VAL A 286 -6.41 -11.15 -13.54
CA VAL A 286 -7.56 -10.59 -14.25
C VAL A 286 -8.79 -11.48 -14.04
N LEU A 287 -8.65 -12.79 -14.25
CA LEU A 287 -9.76 -13.76 -14.18
C LEU A 287 -10.39 -13.84 -12.78
N VAL A 288 -9.61 -13.77 -11.69
CA VAL A 288 -10.16 -13.82 -10.31
C VAL A 288 -11.01 -12.58 -9.98
N GLN A 289 -10.72 -11.43 -10.61
CA GLN A 289 -11.46 -10.18 -10.40
C GLN A 289 -12.63 -10.01 -11.38
N LEU A 290 -12.52 -10.56 -12.60
CA LEU A 290 -13.46 -10.33 -13.70
C LEU A 290 -14.94 -10.58 -13.33
N PRO A 291 -15.34 -11.68 -12.65
CA PRO A 291 -16.73 -11.89 -12.27
C PRO A 291 -17.26 -10.85 -11.28
N ALA A 292 -16.40 -10.33 -10.40
CA ALA A 292 -16.77 -9.29 -9.43
C ALA A 292 -16.82 -7.89 -10.07
N PHE A 293 -15.94 -7.64 -11.05
CA PHE A 293 -15.92 -6.43 -11.87
C PHE A 293 -17.17 -6.35 -12.76
N LEU A 294 -17.49 -7.41 -13.50
CA LEU A 294 -18.72 -7.48 -14.31
C LEU A 294 -19.99 -7.32 -13.46
N ARG A 295 -20.02 -7.88 -12.24
CA ARG A 295 -21.10 -7.67 -11.25
C ARG A 295 -21.08 -6.29 -10.57
N ALA A 296 -20.11 -5.43 -10.85
CA ALA A 296 -20.10 -4.03 -10.41
C ALA A 296 -20.60 -3.09 -11.51
N LEU A 297 -20.54 -3.53 -12.77
CA LEU A 297 -21.11 -2.82 -13.91
C LEU A 297 -22.65 -2.80 -13.83
N PRO A 298 -23.30 -1.70 -14.26
CA PRO A 298 -24.76 -1.68 -14.42
C PRO A 298 -25.20 -2.68 -15.49
N VAL A 299 -26.37 -3.28 -15.30
CA VAL A 299 -27.03 -4.08 -16.35
C VAL A 299 -27.25 -3.20 -17.58
N ARG A 300 -26.99 -3.77 -18.76
CA ARG A 300 -27.22 -3.09 -20.03
C ARG A 300 -28.73 -3.05 -20.31
N ASN A 301 -29.40 -1.97 -19.90
CA ASN A 301 -30.75 -1.67 -20.40
C ASN A 301 -30.68 -1.65 -21.94
N ALA A 302 -31.45 -2.52 -22.58
CA ALA A 302 -31.31 -2.82 -24.00
C ALA A 302 -32.03 -1.82 -24.93
N SER A 303 -32.63 -0.77 -24.36
CA SER A 303 -33.52 0.17 -25.04
C SER A 303 -32.79 1.20 -25.93
N ALA A 304 -31.61 1.67 -25.51
CA ALA A 304 -30.85 2.71 -26.22
C ALA A 304 -30.06 2.14 -27.43
N ARG A 305 -30.79 1.62 -28.42
CA ARG A 305 -30.23 1.13 -29.68
C ARG A 305 -31.10 1.41 -30.92
N ALA A 306 -32.22 2.11 -30.75
CA ALA A 306 -32.86 2.87 -31.80
C ALA A 306 -32.40 4.33 -31.71
N GLU A 307 -32.55 5.08 -32.80
CA GLU A 307 -32.28 6.53 -32.88
C GLU A 307 -30.81 6.94 -32.80
N SER A 308 -30.06 6.45 -33.79
CA SER A 308 -29.06 7.27 -34.47
C SER A 308 -29.77 8.45 -35.17
N GLY A 309 -30.17 9.47 -34.40
CA GLY A 309 -30.81 10.70 -34.88
C GLY A 309 -29.87 11.90 -34.75
N ASN A 310 -29.62 12.58 -35.86
CA ASN A 310 -28.72 13.72 -35.94
C ASN A 310 -29.29 14.96 -35.23
N HIS A 311 -28.68 15.40 -34.12
CA HIS A 311 -28.97 16.70 -33.51
C HIS A 311 -27.69 17.41 -33.06
N ASP A 312 -27.17 18.26 -33.95
CA ASP A 312 -26.37 19.42 -33.58
C ASP A 312 -27.27 20.45 -32.87
N GLY A 313 -26.82 21.02 -31.75
CA GLY A 313 -27.40 22.25 -31.23
C GLY A 313 -27.49 22.41 -29.71
N LEU A 314 -26.83 23.46 -29.21
CA LEU A 314 -27.30 24.36 -28.13
C LEU A 314 -27.54 23.79 -26.72
N ALA A 315 -26.56 23.96 -25.84
CA ALA A 315 -26.72 24.71 -24.57
C ALA A 315 -25.39 24.82 -23.79
N ARG A 316 -24.60 25.87 -24.03
CA ARG A 316 -23.51 26.25 -23.10
C ARG A 316 -24.08 27.12 -21.99
N GLY A 317 -24.50 26.50 -20.90
CA GLY A 317 -24.84 27.23 -19.67
C GLY A 317 -23.59 27.80 -19.00
N GLU A 318 -23.45 29.12 -18.98
CA GLU A 318 -22.41 29.82 -18.23
C GLU A 318 -22.77 29.84 -16.74
N GLY A 319 -22.07 29.08 -15.89
CA GLY A 319 -22.49 29.03 -14.47
C GLY A 319 -21.62 28.30 -13.44
N GLU A 320 -20.62 27.50 -13.80
CA GLU A 320 -19.88 26.72 -12.77
C GLU A 320 -18.38 26.55 -13.06
N LYS A 321 -17.63 27.67 -12.99
CA LYS A 321 -16.15 27.66 -13.08
C LYS A 321 -15.53 27.09 -11.80
N ASN A 322 -15.40 25.75 -11.72
CA ASN A 322 -14.26 25.02 -11.11
C ASN A 322 -14.43 23.48 -10.97
N VAL A 323 -15.54 22.89 -11.43
CA VAL A 323 -15.68 21.41 -11.46
C VAL A 323 -15.29 20.88 -12.85
N PRO A 324 -14.31 19.97 -12.99
CA PRO A 324 -13.92 19.42 -14.30
C PRO A 324 -15.10 18.73 -14.98
N ALA A 325 -15.42 19.18 -16.21
CA ALA A 325 -16.64 18.78 -16.91
C ALA A 325 -16.66 17.28 -17.21
N HIS A 326 -15.60 16.76 -17.84
CA HIS A 326 -15.45 15.32 -18.09
C HIS A 326 -14.61 14.62 -17.00
N PRO A 327 -14.88 13.33 -16.72
CA PRO A 327 -13.98 12.47 -15.93
C PRO A 327 -12.55 12.39 -16.49
N ALA A 328 -12.36 12.66 -17.79
CA ALA A 328 -11.05 12.76 -18.42
C ALA A 328 -10.27 14.03 -18.00
N ASP A 329 -10.98 15.13 -17.68
CA ASP A 329 -10.36 16.38 -17.24
C ASP A 329 -9.89 16.28 -15.77
N ALA A 330 -10.56 15.44 -14.97
CA ALA A 330 -10.05 15.05 -13.66
C ALA A 330 -8.74 14.24 -13.77
N LEU A 331 -8.55 13.50 -14.86
CA LEU A 331 -7.31 12.75 -15.16
C LEU A 331 -6.15 13.70 -15.49
N SER A 332 -6.39 14.74 -16.29
CA SER A 332 -5.37 15.73 -16.65
C SER A 332 -5.01 16.66 -15.47
N ALA A 333 -6.00 17.07 -14.67
CA ALA A 333 -5.78 17.84 -13.44
C ALA A 333 -5.02 17.03 -12.37
N ALA A 334 -5.26 15.71 -12.27
CA ALA A 334 -4.49 14.82 -11.40
C ALA A 334 -3.05 14.58 -11.89
N GLY A 335 -2.81 14.65 -13.20
CA GLY A 335 -1.50 14.35 -13.81
C GLY A 335 -0.34 15.14 -13.19
N ALA A 336 -0.48 16.46 -13.04
CA ALA A 336 0.56 17.31 -12.45
C ALA A 336 0.90 16.96 -10.99
N VAL A 337 -0.04 16.34 -10.26
CA VAL A 337 0.13 15.91 -8.86
C VAL A 337 0.72 14.48 -8.78
N VAL A 338 0.43 13.63 -9.76
CA VAL A 338 0.87 12.23 -9.78
C VAL A 338 2.32 12.08 -10.28
N VAL A 339 2.79 12.94 -11.19
CA VAL A 339 4.14 12.83 -11.79
C VAL A 339 5.28 12.76 -10.76
N PRO A 340 5.37 13.60 -9.70
CA PRO A 340 6.45 13.50 -8.71
C PRO A 340 6.43 12.18 -7.91
N VAL A 341 5.25 11.61 -7.68
CA VAL A 341 5.07 10.32 -6.99
C VAL A 341 5.55 9.18 -7.87
N VAL A 342 5.14 9.19 -9.14
CA VAL A 342 5.55 8.18 -10.13
C VAL A 342 7.04 8.26 -10.41
N LEU A 343 7.62 9.46 -10.52
CA LEU A 343 9.06 9.62 -10.69
C LEU A 343 9.82 9.09 -9.48
N PHE A 344 9.41 9.42 -8.25
CA PHE A 344 10.00 8.84 -7.04
C PHE A 344 9.96 7.31 -7.04
N ALA A 345 8.81 6.71 -7.36
CA ALA A 345 8.65 5.27 -7.43
C ALA A 345 9.55 4.63 -8.52
N LEU A 346 9.62 5.23 -9.71
CA LEU A 346 10.50 4.80 -10.80
C LEU A 346 11.99 4.89 -10.42
N THR A 347 12.42 6.02 -9.85
CA THR A 347 13.82 6.20 -9.42
C THR A 347 14.20 5.25 -8.28
N ARG A 348 13.24 4.89 -7.41
CA ARG A 348 13.44 3.84 -6.40
C ARG A 348 13.55 2.46 -7.02
N GLN A 349 12.65 2.11 -7.96
CA GLN A 349 12.68 0.84 -8.67
C GLN A 349 13.95 0.67 -9.54
N ALA A 350 14.50 1.78 -10.03
CA ALA A 350 15.74 1.80 -10.80
C ALA A 350 16.97 1.28 -10.02
N GLN A 351 16.95 1.26 -8.68
CA GLN A 351 18.03 0.65 -7.90
C GLN A 351 18.23 -0.83 -8.28
N VAL A 352 17.15 -1.59 -8.40
CA VAL A 352 17.19 -3.02 -8.75
C VAL A 352 17.67 -3.23 -10.20
N LEU A 353 17.41 -2.26 -11.09
CA LEU A 353 17.93 -2.27 -12.47
C LEU A 353 19.46 -2.10 -12.48
N VAL A 354 19.96 -1.14 -11.70
CA VAL A 354 21.40 -0.87 -11.56
C VAL A 354 22.12 -2.07 -10.96
N GLU A 355 21.53 -2.72 -9.94
CA GLU A 355 22.07 -3.95 -9.36
C GLU A 355 22.15 -5.09 -10.38
N ARG A 356 21.07 -5.34 -11.15
CA ARG A 356 21.06 -6.37 -12.21
C ARG A 356 22.09 -6.07 -13.31
N PHE A 357 22.24 -4.80 -13.70
CA PHE A 357 23.23 -4.37 -14.68
C PHE A 357 24.66 -4.63 -14.20
N LEU A 358 25.01 -4.16 -13.00
CA LEU A 358 26.35 -4.32 -12.42
C LEU A 358 26.67 -5.79 -12.09
N ALA A 359 25.68 -6.57 -11.67
CA ALA A 359 25.85 -8.00 -11.37
C ALA A 359 25.94 -8.87 -12.62
N SER A 360 25.48 -8.40 -13.79
CA SER A 360 25.51 -9.19 -15.03
C SER A 360 26.93 -9.50 -15.53
N SER A 361 27.93 -8.72 -15.14
CA SER A 361 29.35 -8.96 -15.47
C SER A 361 30.10 -9.81 -14.43
N LEU A 362 29.41 -10.24 -13.36
CA LEU A 362 29.95 -11.12 -12.33
C LEU A 362 29.67 -12.60 -12.66
N PRO A 363 30.30 -13.57 -11.96
CA PRO A 363 30.01 -14.98 -12.15
C PRO A 363 28.53 -15.34 -12.00
N ALA A 364 28.08 -16.34 -12.76
CA ALA A 364 26.71 -16.83 -12.72
C ALA A 364 26.25 -17.19 -11.30
N GLY A 365 25.02 -16.80 -10.98
CA GLY A 365 24.44 -16.86 -9.64
C GLY A 365 24.45 -15.51 -8.91
N ALA A 366 25.25 -14.52 -9.34
CA ALA A 366 25.36 -13.22 -8.69
C ALA A 366 24.01 -12.47 -8.59
N ILE A 367 23.21 -12.45 -9.68
CA ILE A 367 21.88 -11.81 -9.67
C ILE A 367 20.93 -12.58 -8.75
N SER A 368 21.00 -13.92 -8.76
CA SER A 368 20.22 -14.80 -7.89
C SER A 368 20.53 -14.60 -6.41
N HIS A 369 21.81 -14.61 -6.00
CA HIS A 369 22.22 -14.41 -4.62
C HIS A 369 21.79 -13.02 -4.10
N LEU A 370 21.94 -11.95 -4.90
CA LEU A 370 21.40 -10.62 -4.57
C LEU A 370 19.88 -10.66 -4.34
N ASN A 371 19.14 -11.24 -5.29
CA ASN A 371 17.68 -11.31 -5.24
C ASN A 371 17.15 -12.11 -4.04
N TYR A 372 17.71 -13.30 -3.76
CA TYR A 372 17.30 -14.11 -2.60
C TYR A 372 17.68 -13.42 -1.28
N ALA A 373 18.87 -12.84 -1.19
CA ALA A 373 19.32 -12.09 -0.03
C ALA A 373 18.44 -10.88 0.26
N GLN A 374 18.16 -10.05 -0.75
CA GLN A 374 17.37 -8.83 -0.61
C GLN A 374 15.94 -9.13 -0.14
N LYS A 375 15.28 -10.13 -0.75
CA LYS A 375 13.90 -10.52 -0.38
C LYS A 375 13.77 -10.89 1.09
N VAL A 376 14.72 -11.65 1.62
CA VAL A 376 14.70 -12.08 3.03
C VAL A 376 15.15 -10.96 3.98
N ALA A 377 16.22 -10.23 3.63
CA ALA A 377 16.68 -9.07 4.41
C ALA A 377 15.58 -8.02 4.62
N GLN A 378 14.70 -7.83 3.62
CA GLN A 378 13.64 -6.82 3.68
C GLN A 378 12.46 -7.18 4.60
N ILE A 379 12.34 -8.40 5.12
CA ILE A 379 11.19 -8.81 5.96
C ILE A 379 11.01 -7.89 7.20
N PRO A 380 12.04 -7.60 8.03
CA PRO A 380 11.97 -6.61 9.10
C PRO A 380 11.54 -5.21 8.66
N MET A 381 12.00 -4.75 7.49
CA MET A 381 11.66 -3.45 6.93
C MET A 381 10.18 -3.38 6.55
N VAL A 382 9.60 -4.44 5.96
CA VAL A 382 8.16 -4.51 5.67
C VAL A 382 7.34 -4.43 6.96
N LEU A 383 7.71 -5.19 7.99
CA LEU A 383 7.03 -5.17 9.30
C LEU A 383 7.09 -3.79 9.98
N SER A 384 8.25 -3.13 9.93
CA SER A 384 8.44 -1.74 10.35
C SER A 384 7.52 -0.78 9.57
N LEU A 385 7.47 -0.92 8.25
CA LEU A 385 6.70 -0.03 7.38
C LEU A 385 5.17 -0.19 7.53
N MET A 386 4.72 -1.40 7.91
CA MET A 386 3.34 -1.69 8.30
C MET A 386 2.94 -1.01 9.61
N LEU A 387 3.86 -0.81 10.56
CA LEU A 387 3.55 -0.01 11.74
C LEU A 387 3.25 1.44 11.32
N CYS A 388 4.11 2.03 10.48
CA CYS A 388 3.92 3.40 10.00
C CYS A 388 2.62 3.60 9.18
N THR A 389 2.06 2.58 8.51
CA THR A 389 0.82 2.78 7.69
C THR A 389 -0.40 2.96 8.58
N VAL A 390 -0.47 2.23 9.69
CA VAL A 390 -1.59 2.30 10.65
C VAL A 390 -1.62 3.64 11.37
N THR A 391 -0.47 4.26 11.59
CA THR A 391 -0.34 5.50 12.36
C THR A 391 -0.48 6.76 11.50
N PHE A 392 -0.17 6.66 10.20
CA PHE A 392 -0.22 7.79 9.26
C PHE A 392 -1.56 8.56 9.21
N PRO A 393 -2.76 7.92 9.23
CA PRO A 393 -4.03 8.64 9.27
C PRO A 393 -4.20 9.55 10.50
N VAL A 394 -3.53 9.26 11.61
CA VAL A 394 -3.53 10.11 12.81
C VAL A 394 -2.71 11.37 12.59
N VAL A 395 -1.56 11.26 11.90
CA VAL A 395 -0.73 12.41 11.50
C VAL A 395 -1.48 13.32 10.54
N ALA A 396 -2.14 12.73 9.53
CA ALA A 396 -2.92 13.47 8.55
C ALA A 396 -4.10 14.24 9.19
N ARG A 397 -4.78 13.65 10.19
CA ARG A 397 -5.82 14.32 10.98
C ARG A 397 -5.26 15.46 11.81
N ALA A 398 -4.23 15.21 12.63
CA ALA A 398 -3.61 16.26 13.45
C ALA A 398 -3.13 17.47 12.62
N LEU A 399 -2.68 17.25 11.38
CA LEU A 399 -2.36 18.34 10.43
C LEU A 399 -3.60 19.08 9.91
N ALA A 400 -4.69 18.38 9.60
CA ALA A 400 -5.95 18.98 9.17
C ALA A 400 -6.64 19.76 10.31
N ASP A 401 -6.53 19.25 11.55
CA ASP A 401 -7.09 19.83 12.77
C ASP A 401 -6.26 21.02 13.30
N GLY A 402 -5.08 21.30 12.71
CA GLY A 402 -4.22 22.43 13.08
C GLY A 402 -3.36 22.20 14.32
N GLU A 403 -3.05 20.95 14.68
CA GLU A 403 -2.21 20.56 15.82
C GLU A 403 -0.79 20.07 15.38
N PRO A 404 0.09 20.96 14.86
CA PRO A 404 1.37 20.55 14.27
C PRO A 404 2.32 19.87 15.26
N GLU A 405 2.31 20.25 16.54
CA GLU A 405 3.16 19.61 17.57
C GLU A 405 2.71 18.19 17.91
N ARG A 406 1.41 17.88 17.76
CA ARG A 406 0.90 16.52 17.89
C ARG A 406 1.27 15.67 16.68
N ALA A 407 1.26 16.25 15.49
CA ALA A 407 1.83 15.62 14.29
C ALA A 407 3.34 15.37 14.43
N ARG A 408 4.11 16.36 14.95
CA ARG A 408 5.56 16.29 15.21
C ARG A 408 5.95 15.18 16.17
N SER A 409 5.35 15.19 17.36
CA SER A 409 5.57 14.15 18.37
C SER A 409 5.15 12.77 17.87
N ARG A 410 4.10 12.67 17.04
CA ARG A 410 3.68 11.41 16.42
C ARG A 410 4.67 10.89 15.39
N VAL A 411 5.09 11.72 14.43
CA VAL A 411 6.08 11.33 13.39
C VAL A 411 7.39 10.90 14.06
N ARG A 412 7.88 11.64 15.05
CA ARG A 412 9.07 11.26 15.82
C ARG A 412 8.91 9.89 16.49
N ARG A 413 7.78 9.62 17.16
CA ARG A 413 7.50 8.34 17.81
C ARG A 413 7.42 7.20 16.78
N ASP A 414 6.72 7.42 15.66
CA ASP A 414 6.56 6.41 14.61
C ASP A 414 7.90 6.07 13.95
N LEU A 415 8.77 7.07 13.69
CA LEU A 415 10.14 6.86 13.19
C LEU A 415 11.00 6.08 14.19
N THR A 416 10.93 6.38 15.49
CA THR A 416 11.69 5.64 16.51
C THR A 416 11.20 4.20 16.66
N LEU A 417 9.90 3.96 16.61
CA LEU A 417 9.35 2.60 16.65
C LEU A 417 9.67 1.80 15.38
N ALA A 418 9.63 2.44 14.21
CA ALA A 418 10.07 1.85 12.94
C ALA A 418 11.56 1.48 12.98
N ALA A 419 12.40 2.41 13.44
CA ALA A 419 13.83 2.16 13.65
C ALA A 419 14.06 0.99 14.60
N LEU A 420 13.36 0.94 15.75
CA LEU A 420 13.47 -0.15 16.71
C LEU A 420 13.13 -1.52 16.08
N VAL A 421 12.03 -1.62 15.34
CA VAL A 421 11.61 -2.87 14.68
C VAL A 421 12.59 -3.31 13.59
N VAL A 422 12.98 -2.39 12.69
CA VAL A 422 13.88 -2.75 11.59
C VAL A 422 15.29 -3.07 12.09
N LEU A 423 15.78 -2.37 13.11
CA LEU A 423 17.11 -2.59 13.67
C LEU A 423 17.19 -3.87 14.50
N LEU A 424 16.16 -4.20 15.28
CA LEU A 424 16.07 -5.52 15.93
C LEU A 424 16.11 -6.66 14.91
N GLY A 425 15.34 -6.53 13.82
CA GLY A 425 15.36 -7.53 12.75
C GLY A 425 16.67 -7.55 11.97
N ALA A 426 17.33 -6.40 11.77
CA ALA A 426 18.65 -6.33 11.16
C ALA A 426 19.72 -7.04 12.01
N ALA A 427 19.68 -6.90 13.35
CA ALA A 427 20.56 -7.65 14.25
C ALA A 427 20.37 -9.16 14.10
N TYR A 428 19.12 -9.62 14.01
CA TYR A 428 18.79 -11.03 13.81
C TYR A 428 19.26 -11.54 12.44
N VAL A 429 19.00 -10.79 11.37
CA VAL A 429 19.50 -11.08 10.01
C VAL A 429 21.02 -11.16 9.99
N VAL A 430 21.73 -10.21 10.60
CA VAL A 430 23.21 -10.23 10.62
C VAL A 430 23.74 -11.48 11.33
N ALA A 431 23.20 -11.79 12.51
CA ALA A 431 23.63 -12.93 13.30
C ALA A 431 23.33 -14.29 12.61
N TYR A 432 22.07 -14.51 12.22
CA TYR A 432 21.52 -15.80 11.80
C TYR A 432 21.34 -15.97 10.28
N ALA A 433 22.00 -15.13 9.47
CA ALA A 433 21.85 -15.17 8.01
C ALA A 433 21.98 -16.58 7.38
N PRO A 434 23.00 -17.40 7.69
CA PRO A 434 23.12 -18.75 7.15
C PRO A 434 21.93 -19.63 7.48
N GLN A 435 21.50 -19.64 8.75
CA GLN A 435 20.38 -20.46 9.24
C GLN A 435 19.05 -20.05 8.59
N ILE A 436 18.82 -18.76 8.40
CA ILE A 436 17.61 -18.26 7.73
C ILE A 436 17.59 -18.73 6.26
N VAL A 437 18.70 -18.57 5.54
CA VAL A 437 18.80 -19.00 4.13
C VAL A 437 18.72 -20.52 3.99
N GLU A 438 19.34 -21.27 4.90
CA GLU A 438 19.29 -22.74 4.94
C GLU A 438 17.84 -23.24 5.09
N LEU A 439 17.14 -22.74 6.12
CA LEU A 439 15.76 -23.13 6.42
C LEU A 439 14.77 -22.75 5.31
N LEU A 440 15.03 -21.65 4.59
CA LEU A 440 14.16 -21.17 3.53
C LEU A 440 14.47 -21.82 2.17
N PHE A 441 15.73 -21.96 1.77
CA PHE A 441 16.09 -22.26 0.39
C PHE A 441 16.98 -23.49 0.17
N GLN A 442 17.78 -23.96 1.13
CA GLN A 442 18.79 -25.02 0.90
C GLN A 442 18.19 -26.42 0.70
N ARG A 443 17.66 -26.66 -0.49
CA ARG A 443 17.01 -27.91 -0.92
C ARG A 443 17.19 -28.07 -2.44
N GLY A 444 17.39 -29.30 -2.91
CA GLY A 444 17.47 -29.59 -4.36
C GLY A 444 18.63 -28.87 -5.05
N ALA A 445 18.33 -28.09 -6.09
CA ALA A 445 19.32 -27.35 -6.87
C ALA A 445 19.96 -26.16 -6.13
N PHE A 446 19.42 -25.73 -4.99
CA PHE A 446 20.01 -24.67 -4.15
C PHE A 446 20.95 -25.28 -3.11
N THR A 447 22.25 -25.03 -3.26
CA THR A 447 23.31 -25.74 -2.53
C THR A 447 23.70 -25.04 -1.22
N ALA A 448 24.56 -25.70 -0.43
CA ALA A 448 25.19 -25.06 0.74
C ALA A 448 26.14 -23.91 0.35
N ALA A 449 26.72 -23.92 -0.86
CA ALA A 449 27.52 -22.81 -1.37
C ALA A 449 26.63 -21.59 -1.68
N ASP A 450 25.46 -21.82 -2.29
CA ASP A 450 24.46 -20.76 -2.52
C ASP A 450 23.94 -20.18 -1.21
N THR A 451 23.80 -21.03 -0.19
CA THR A 451 23.42 -20.60 1.17
C THR A 451 24.46 -19.68 1.78
N ALA A 452 25.74 -20.07 1.72
CA ALA A 452 26.84 -19.25 2.23
C ALA A 452 26.94 -17.89 1.49
N ALA A 453 26.89 -17.89 0.16
CA ALA A 453 26.97 -16.68 -0.67
C ALA A 453 25.75 -15.75 -0.49
N THR A 454 24.55 -16.31 -0.46
CA THR A 454 23.32 -15.54 -0.22
C THR A 454 23.32 -14.96 1.20
N ALA A 455 23.76 -15.72 2.21
CA ALA A 455 23.82 -15.28 3.60
C ALA A 455 24.82 -14.13 3.83
N SER A 456 26.01 -14.19 3.22
CA SER A 456 27.00 -13.10 3.32
C SER A 456 26.51 -11.83 2.62
N VAL A 457 25.88 -11.94 1.45
CA VAL A 457 25.24 -10.80 0.76
C VAL A 457 24.08 -10.22 1.58
N MET A 458 23.29 -11.08 2.24
CA MET A 458 22.18 -10.67 3.11
C MET A 458 22.65 -9.85 4.32
N ARG A 459 23.83 -10.17 4.88
CA ARG A 459 24.47 -9.37 5.94
C ARG A 459 24.85 -7.96 5.47
N VAL A 460 25.28 -7.80 4.22
CA VAL A 460 25.59 -6.47 3.64
C VAL A 460 24.33 -5.66 3.40
N TYR A 461 23.28 -6.25 2.82
CA TYR A 461 21.98 -5.59 2.67
C TYR A 461 21.36 -5.15 4.02
N ALA A 462 21.64 -5.87 5.11
CA ALA A 462 21.17 -5.51 6.45
C ALA A 462 21.58 -4.08 6.87
N LEU A 463 22.74 -3.60 6.40
CA LEU A 463 23.24 -2.24 6.64
C LEU A 463 22.32 -1.17 6.01
N GLY A 464 21.67 -1.48 4.89
CA GLY A 464 20.75 -0.58 4.18
C GLY A 464 19.32 -0.56 4.71
N LEU A 465 18.94 -1.51 5.59
CA LEU A 465 17.53 -1.69 6.01
C LEU A 465 16.96 -0.48 6.76
N LEU A 466 17.76 0.16 7.61
CA LEU A 466 17.33 1.40 8.27
C LEU A 466 17.08 2.51 7.23
N GLY A 467 17.96 2.66 6.24
CA GLY A 467 17.79 3.61 5.14
C GLY A 467 16.49 3.37 4.36
N HIS A 468 16.24 2.13 3.89
CA HIS A 468 14.99 1.78 3.20
C HIS A 468 13.74 2.03 4.08
N SER A 469 13.79 1.64 5.36
CA SER A 469 12.68 1.85 6.30
C SER A 469 12.39 3.33 6.51
N LEU A 470 13.43 4.17 6.62
CA LEU A 470 13.30 5.61 6.77
C LEU A 470 12.74 6.25 5.49
N VAL A 471 13.25 5.90 4.30
CA VAL A 471 12.72 6.42 3.02
C VAL A 471 11.22 6.10 2.87
N GLY A 472 10.82 4.85 3.15
CA GLY A 472 9.42 4.42 3.07
C GLY A 472 8.48 5.09 4.09
N ALA A 473 8.99 5.47 5.27
CA ALA A 473 8.23 6.20 6.29
C ALA A 473 8.14 7.70 5.97
N LEU A 474 9.28 8.32 5.63
CA LEU A 474 9.43 9.77 5.47
C LEU A 474 8.73 10.32 4.23
N VAL A 475 8.61 9.55 3.15
CA VAL A 475 7.99 10.00 1.90
C VAL A 475 6.51 10.41 2.06
N ARG A 476 5.80 9.84 3.05
CA ARG A 476 4.34 10.03 3.23
C ARG A 476 3.97 11.47 3.61
N PRO A 477 4.61 12.12 4.59
CA PRO A 477 4.52 13.57 4.79
C PRO A 477 4.66 14.42 3.51
N TYR A 478 5.64 14.12 2.65
CA TYR A 478 5.92 14.93 1.45
C TYR A 478 4.80 14.89 0.40
N PHE A 479 4.16 13.73 0.19
CA PHE A 479 3.08 13.60 -0.80
C PHE A 479 1.69 13.90 -0.26
N SER A 480 1.53 13.99 1.06
CA SER A 480 0.24 14.24 1.71
C SER A 480 -0.03 15.72 2.02
N ALA A 481 0.96 16.59 1.81
CA ALA A 481 0.93 18.03 2.13
C ALA A 481 0.01 18.90 1.25
N GLY A 482 -0.87 18.31 0.43
CA GLY A 482 -1.74 19.03 -0.51
C GLY A 482 -1.03 19.65 -1.72
N ARG A 483 0.31 19.64 -1.76
CA ARG A 483 1.14 19.93 -2.93
C ARG A 483 2.31 18.95 -2.98
N PRO A 484 2.36 18.01 -3.93
CA PRO A 484 3.47 17.08 -4.04
C PRO A 484 4.73 17.86 -4.45
N THR A 485 5.80 17.65 -3.71
CA THR A 485 7.08 18.27 -3.97
C THR A 485 7.92 17.35 -4.86
N TRP A 486 8.79 17.93 -5.70
CA TRP A 486 9.80 17.18 -6.46
C TRP A 486 10.98 16.71 -5.59
N TYR A 487 11.06 17.20 -4.34
CA TYR A 487 12.18 16.93 -3.44
C TYR A 487 12.42 15.43 -3.17
N PRO A 488 11.40 14.58 -2.88
CA PRO A 488 11.65 13.15 -2.68
C PRO A 488 12.22 12.46 -3.92
N ALA A 489 11.74 12.80 -5.11
CA ALA A 489 12.27 12.27 -6.36
C ALA A 489 13.73 12.70 -6.59
N GLY A 490 14.07 13.96 -6.33
CA GLY A 490 15.44 14.46 -6.40
C GLY A 490 16.39 13.82 -5.37
N ALA A 491 15.93 13.64 -4.12
CA ALA A 491 16.68 12.92 -3.09
C ALA A 491 16.92 11.45 -3.46
N MET A 492 15.90 10.78 -4.02
CA MET A 492 16.02 9.40 -4.50
C MET A 492 16.98 9.30 -5.69
N ALA A 493 17.00 10.29 -6.58
CA ALA A 493 17.93 10.35 -7.71
C ALA A 493 19.40 10.54 -7.25
N ALA A 494 19.63 11.35 -6.22
CA ALA A 494 20.96 11.51 -5.62
C ALA A 494 21.45 10.20 -4.96
N GLY A 495 20.59 9.48 -4.25
CA GLY A 495 20.91 8.16 -3.70
C GLY A 495 21.12 7.09 -4.78
N LEU A 496 20.35 7.13 -5.87
CA LEU A 496 20.55 6.26 -7.03
C LEU A 496 21.89 6.55 -7.71
N LEU A 497 22.28 7.82 -7.88
CA LEU A 497 23.58 8.20 -8.43
C LEU A 497 24.73 7.65 -7.58
N VAL A 498 24.64 7.73 -6.24
CA VAL A 498 25.62 7.09 -5.35
C VAL A 498 25.62 5.57 -5.49
N THR A 499 24.45 4.94 -5.64
CA THR A 499 24.35 3.50 -5.90
C THR A 499 25.07 3.11 -7.20
N VAL A 500 24.89 3.87 -8.28
CA VAL A 500 25.55 3.65 -9.58
C VAL A 500 27.07 3.84 -9.46
N VAL A 501 27.52 4.97 -8.92
CA VAL A 501 28.95 5.32 -8.86
C VAL A 501 29.70 4.40 -7.90
N ALA A 502 29.22 4.22 -6.68
CA ALA A 502 29.86 3.32 -5.72
C ALA A 502 29.79 1.86 -6.20
N GLY A 503 28.68 1.47 -6.83
CA GLY A 503 28.51 0.13 -7.40
C GLY A 503 29.51 -0.14 -8.53
N ALA A 504 29.65 0.78 -9.49
CA ALA A 504 30.64 0.65 -10.58
C ALA A 504 32.09 0.57 -10.06
N LEU A 505 32.42 1.33 -9.00
CA LEU A 505 33.75 1.31 -8.39
C LEU A 505 34.04 0.05 -7.55
N THR A 506 33.02 -0.57 -6.95
CA THR A 506 33.20 -1.69 -6.00
C THR A 506 32.80 -3.06 -6.54
N ALA A 507 32.01 -3.14 -7.61
CA ALA A 507 31.60 -4.41 -8.24
C ALA A 507 32.80 -5.23 -8.75
N GLY A 508 33.85 -4.58 -9.25
CA GLY A 508 35.10 -5.24 -9.61
C GLY A 508 35.83 -5.87 -8.41
N PRO A 509 36.33 -5.07 -7.45
CA PRO A 509 37.15 -5.60 -6.35
C PRO A 509 36.37 -6.38 -5.28
N TRP A 510 35.10 -6.05 -5.03
CA TRP A 510 34.28 -6.65 -3.96
C TRP A 510 33.11 -7.50 -4.49
N GLY A 511 32.98 -7.63 -5.81
CA GLY A 511 31.93 -8.44 -6.43
C GLY A 511 30.52 -8.03 -5.97
N VAL A 512 29.74 -9.05 -5.64
CA VAL A 512 28.36 -8.93 -5.18
C VAL A 512 28.23 -8.09 -3.90
N TYR A 513 29.23 -8.12 -3.02
CA TYR A 513 29.24 -7.32 -1.79
C TYR A 513 29.38 -5.83 -2.05
N GLY A 514 30.15 -5.43 -3.07
CA GLY A 514 30.27 -4.04 -3.49
C GLY A 514 28.94 -3.47 -3.95
N ILE A 515 28.21 -4.22 -4.78
CA ILE A 515 26.88 -3.86 -5.28
C ILE A 515 25.88 -3.67 -4.12
N ALA A 516 25.82 -4.63 -3.19
CA ALA A 516 24.93 -4.54 -2.02
C ALA A 516 25.30 -3.37 -1.08
N ALA A 517 26.60 -3.11 -0.87
CA ALA A 517 27.08 -1.98 -0.09
C ALA A 517 26.77 -0.63 -0.76
N ALA A 518 26.84 -0.55 -2.08
CA ALA A 518 26.48 0.63 -2.85
C ALA A 518 24.98 0.95 -2.75
N ASN A 519 24.09 -0.05 -2.78
CA ASN A 519 22.66 0.15 -2.48
C ASN A 519 22.47 0.72 -1.07
N ALA A 520 23.11 0.08 -0.07
CA ALA A 520 23.01 0.50 1.33
C ALA A 520 23.48 1.95 1.54
N ALA A 521 24.58 2.36 0.89
CA ALA A 521 25.07 3.73 0.91
C ALA A 521 24.08 4.70 0.23
N GLY A 522 23.62 4.37 -0.98
CA GLY A 522 22.69 5.20 -1.75
C GLY A 522 21.35 5.44 -1.06
N ILE A 523 20.72 4.39 -0.54
CA ILE A 523 19.44 4.54 0.19
C ILE A 523 19.61 5.26 1.52
N THR A 524 20.75 5.09 2.20
CA THR A 524 21.06 5.82 3.43
C THR A 524 21.27 7.31 3.16
N LEU A 525 21.89 7.68 2.03
CA LEU A 525 21.94 9.06 1.59
C LEU A 525 20.53 9.62 1.33
N THR A 526 19.68 8.91 0.60
CA THR A 526 18.27 9.33 0.38
C THR A 526 17.55 9.57 1.71
N ALA A 527 17.68 8.65 2.67
CA ALA A 527 17.10 8.81 4.01
C ALA A 527 17.63 10.07 4.72
N GLY A 528 18.95 10.31 4.67
CA GLY A 528 19.59 11.47 5.27
C GLY A 528 19.16 12.80 4.64
N LEU A 529 18.95 12.84 3.32
CA LEU A 529 18.43 14.01 2.60
C LEU A 529 16.96 14.29 3.00
N LEU A 530 16.10 13.27 2.97
CA LEU A 530 14.70 13.37 3.39
C LEU A 530 14.56 13.82 4.86
N LEU A 531 15.44 13.34 5.74
CA LEU A 531 15.49 13.78 7.15
C LEU A 531 15.92 15.24 7.28
N ARG A 532 16.98 15.67 6.58
CA ARG A 532 17.49 17.05 6.62
C ARG A 532 16.48 18.09 6.12
N ALA A 533 15.75 17.79 5.05
CA ALA A 533 14.78 18.76 4.51
C ALA A 533 13.54 18.95 5.39
N LEU A 534 13.18 17.97 6.25
CA LEU A 534 12.14 18.19 7.25
C LEU A 534 12.64 19.15 8.36
N ASP A 535 13.87 18.98 8.82
CA ASP A 535 14.48 19.79 9.90
C ASP A 535 14.77 21.24 9.50
N ALA A 536 15.12 21.47 8.23
CA ALA A 536 15.37 22.80 7.68
C ALA A 536 14.11 23.69 7.58
N THR A 537 12.95 23.21 8.04
CA THR A 537 11.70 23.98 8.09
C THR A 537 11.65 24.79 9.38
N PRO A 538 11.66 26.15 9.33
CA PRO A 538 11.68 26.96 10.54
C PRO A 538 10.48 26.68 11.45
N ASP A 539 10.75 26.49 12.75
CA ASP A 539 9.70 26.47 13.78
C ASP A 539 8.85 27.73 13.61
N HIS A 540 7.54 27.55 13.51
CA HIS A 540 6.61 28.67 13.39
C HIS A 540 6.60 29.41 14.72
N ALA A 541 7.36 30.50 14.79
CA ALA A 541 7.37 31.37 15.96
C ALA A 541 5.92 31.71 16.32
N PRO A 542 5.47 31.43 17.56
CA PRO A 542 4.09 31.67 17.94
C PRO A 542 3.80 33.15 17.72
N ALA A 543 2.70 33.44 17.01
CA ALA A 543 2.29 34.80 16.77
C ALA A 543 2.17 35.51 18.13
N ARG A 544 3.11 36.44 18.40
CA ARG A 544 2.99 37.35 19.53
C ARG A 544 1.67 38.09 19.30
N ALA A 545 0.66 37.74 20.09
CA ALA A 545 -0.61 38.42 20.05
C ALA A 545 -0.32 39.89 20.36
N SER A 546 -0.49 40.74 19.34
CA SER A 546 -0.45 42.18 19.50
C SER A 546 -1.62 42.57 20.39
N ARG A 547 -1.37 42.60 21.70
CA ARG A 547 -2.14 43.43 22.62
C ARG A 547 -1.81 44.87 22.27
N ASP A 548 -2.49 45.37 21.25
CA ASP A 548 -2.86 46.76 21.06
C ASP A 548 -3.96 46.79 20.00
N GLY A 549 -5.06 47.46 20.33
CA GLY A 549 -6.28 47.43 19.54
C GLY A 549 -6.28 48.39 18.36
N HIS A 550 -7.25 48.17 17.47
CA HIS A 550 -7.75 49.16 16.49
C HIS A 550 -6.81 49.44 15.30
N GLY A 551 -6.67 48.43 14.44
CA GLY A 551 -6.23 48.59 13.05
C GLY A 551 -6.92 47.56 12.14
N PRO A 552 -7.17 47.85 10.86
CA PRO A 552 -7.80 46.89 9.95
C PRO A 552 -6.90 45.67 9.80
N VAL A 553 -7.47 44.48 10.02
CA VAL A 553 -6.75 43.20 9.96
C VAL A 553 -6.29 42.93 8.52
N ARG A 554 -5.13 43.47 8.16
CA ARG A 554 -4.38 43.05 6.98
C ARG A 554 -4.10 41.56 7.14
N ARG A 555 -4.88 40.73 6.43
CA ARG A 555 -4.60 39.30 6.29
C ARG A 555 -3.17 39.15 5.80
N ALA A 556 -2.26 38.81 6.70
CA ALA A 556 -0.88 38.51 6.33
C ALA A 556 -0.92 37.43 5.25
N ARG A 557 -0.28 37.70 4.10
CA ARG A 557 -0.05 36.65 3.10
C ARG A 557 0.95 35.68 3.73
N TYR A 558 0.42 34.68 4.42
CA TYR A 558 1.19 33.53 4.87
C TYR A 558 1.80 32.88 3.62
N ALA A 559 3.08 33.16 3.37
CA ALA A 559 3.94 32.34 2.54
C ALA A 559 4.14 31.02 3.30
N ARG A 560 3.11 30.16 3.27
CA ARG A 560 3.11 28.87 3.95
C ARG A 560 4.29 28.06 3.41
N SER A 561 5.18 27.63 4.31
CA SER A 561 6.24 26.68 3.97
C SER A 561 5.64 25.44 3.30
N PRO A 562 6.26 24.88 2.26
CA PRO A 562 5.73 23.72 1.55
C PRO A 562 5.84 22.39 2.31
N LEU A 563 6.45 22.36 3.51
CA LEU A 563 6.66 21.13 4.29
C LEU A 563 5.98 21.21 5.68
N PRO A 564 5.32 20.13 6.16
CA PRO A 564 4.26 20.29 7.17
C PRO A 564 4.70 20.12 8.63
N VAL A 565 5.84 19.47 8.89
CA VAL A 565 6.27 19.07 10.25
C VAL A 565 7.80 19.02 10.36
N PRO A 566 8.45 19.88 11.18
CA PRO A 566 9.90 19.79 11.42
C PRO A 566 10.25 18.62 12.36
N VAL A 567 10.93 17.59 11.84
CA VAL A 567 11.33 16.41 12.62
C VAL A 567 12.67 16.67 13.31
N GLY A 568 12.61 17.36 14.46
CA GLY A 568 13.77 17.89 15.19
C GLY A 568 14.94 16.92 15.34
N LEU A 569 15.95 17.05 14.48
CA LEU A 569 17.01 16.04 14.29
C LEU A 569 17.85 15.80 15.53
N GLY A 570 18.08 16.85 16.33
CA GLY A 570 18.78 16.77 17.61
C GLY A 570 18.17 15.76 18.60
N THR A 571 16.91 15.37 18.43
CA THR A 571 16.27 14.31 19.24
C THR A 571 16.29 12.93 18.59
N VAL A 572 16.26 12.88 17.25
CA VAL A 572 16.16 11.61 16.49
C VAL A 572 17.53 10.97 16.32
N LEU A 573 18.57 11.71 15.92
CA LEU A 573 19.90 11.15 15.69
C LEU A 573 20.51 10.45 16.92
N PRO A 574 20.49 11.02 18.14
CA PRO A 574 21.01 10.33 19.32
C PRO A 574 20.26 9.03 19.62
N THR A 575 18.95 9.02 19.37
CA THR A 575 18.10 7.83 19.57
C THR A 575 18.43 6.74 18.54
N LEU A 576 18.61 7.10 17.27
CA LEU A 576 19.07 6.18 16.23
C LEU A 576 20.48 5.63 16.53
N ALA A 577 21.41 6.47 16.99
CA ALA A 577 22.76 6.02 17.36
C ALA A 577 22.75 5.01 18.53
N ARG A 578 21.91 5.22 19.55
CA ARG A 578 21.70 4.27 20.66
C ARG A 578 21.10 2.95 20.19
N LEU A 579 20.13 3.00 19.27
CA LEU A 579 19.54 1.80 18.67
C LEU A 579 20.55 1.05 17.77
N LEU A 580 21.42 1.75 17.03
CA LEU A 580 22.50 1.15 16.25
C LEU A 580 23.54 0.46 17.14
N LEU A 581 23.89 1.05 18.30
CA LEU A 581 24.73 0.38 19.30
C LEU A 581 24.07 -0.91 19.82
N ALA A 582 22.79 -0.84 20.20
CA ALA A 582 22.02 -2.01 20.64
C ALA A 582 21.94 -3.10 19.53
N THR A 583 21.82 -2.68 18.26
CA THR A 583 21.86 -3.56 17.08
C THR A 583 23.18 -4.31 17.00
N ALA A 584 24.31 -3.58 17.09
CA ALA A 584 25.64 -4.16 16.98
C ALA A 584 25.90 -5.19 18.11
N VAL A 585 25.58 -4.85 19.36
CA VAL A 585 25.77 -5.75 20.51
C VAL A 585 24.84 -6.96 20.44
N ALA A 586 23.59 -6.80 20.00
CA ALA A 586 22.66 -7.92 19.82
C ALA A 586 23.07 -8.83 18.66
N ALA A 587 23.61 -8.27 17.57
CA ALA A 587 24.11 -9.03 16.43
C ALA A 587 25.37 -9.84 16.79
N THR A 588 26.32 -9.25 17.52
CA THR A 588 27.53 -9.98 17.96
C THR A 588 27.21 -11.07 18.97
N ALA A 589 26.35 -10.80 19.96
CA ALA A 589 25.89 -11.82 20.90
C ALA A 589 25.11 -12.94 20.20
N GLY A 590 24.22 -12.60 19.27
CA GLY A 590 23.50 -13.56 18.45
C GLY A 590 24.45 -14.43 17.61
N TRP A 591 25.44 -13.83 16.95
CA TRP A 591 26.41 -14.54 16.11
C TRP A 591 27.32 -15.48 16.93
N ALA A 592 27.70 -15.10 18.15
CA ALA A 592 28.45 -15.95 19.06
C ALA A 592 27.65 -17.17 19.56
N VAL A 593 26.34 -17.05 19.74
CA VAL A 593 25.46 -18.16 20.16
C VAL A 593 25.09 -19.08 18.99
N ALA A 594 24.95 -18.54 17.77
CA ALA A 594 24.50 -19.28 16.59
C ALA A 594 25.16 -20.66 16.35
N PRO A 595 26.50 -20.84 16.46
CA PRO A 595 27.14 -22.14 16.25
C PRO A 595 26.90 -23.15 17.39
N LEU A 596 26.52 -22.70 18.59
CA LEU A 596 26.35 -23.58 19.78
C LEU A 596 25.12 -24.48 19.69
N CYS A 597 24.16 -24.15 18.83
CA CYS A 597 22.87 -24.84 18.73
C CYS A 597 22.83 -25.94 17.65
N GLY A 598 23.93 -26.17 16.92
CA GLY A 598 24.00 -27.18 15.87
C GLY A 598 23.13 -26.87 14.67
N ALA A 599 21.99 -27.56 14.54
CA ALA A 599 21.11 -27.47 13.37
C ALA A 599 20.46 -26.07 13.20
N ALA A 600 20.14 -25.71 11.95
CA ALA A 600 19.64 -24.36 11.64
C ALA A 600 18.33 -23.99 12.36
N LEU A 601 17.38 -24.93 12.54
CA LEU A 601 16.11 -24.65 13.21
C LEU A 601 16.27 -24.31 14.71
N PRO A 602 16.92 -25.13 15.56
CA PRO A 602 17.16 -24.76 16.95
C PRO A 602 18.09 -23.55 17.08
N SER A 603 19.05 -23.35 16.18
CA SER A 603 19.89 -22.14 16.14
C SER A 603 19.05 -20.88 15.89
N ALA A 604 18.20 -20.87 14.85
CA ALA A 604 17.27 -19.78 14.59
C ALA A 604 16.30 -19.52 15.76
N ALA A 605 15.78 -20.58 16.38
CA ALA A 605 14.90 -20.47 17.55
C ALA A 605 15.61 -19.86 18.78
N ALA A 606 16.87 -20.23 19.04
CA ALA A 606 17.68 -19.61 20.08
C ALA A 606 17.97 -18.13 19.77
N GLY A 607 18.28 -17.81 18.51
CA GLY A 607 18.46 -16.44 18.03
C GLY A 607 17.24 -15.55 18.24
N ALA A 608 16.04 -16.09 18.03
CA ALA A 608 14.77 -15.40 18.24
C ALA A 608 14.49 -15.06 19.72
N LEU A 609 15.24 -15.64 20.67
CA LEU A 609 15.21 -15.30 22.09
C LEU A 609 16.40 -14.39 22.47
N VAL A 610 17.61 -14.77 22.08
CA VAL A 610 18.86 -14.07 22.45
C VAL A 610 18.92 -12.67 21.86
N VAL A 611 18.63 -12.50 20.55
CA VAL A 611 18.77 -11.20 19.89
C VAL A 611 17.79 -10.16 20.46
N PRO A 612 16.48 -10.44 20.64
CA PRO A 612 15.58 -9.49 21.29
C PRO A 612 15.91 -9.21 22.75
N ALA A 613 16.40 -10.20 23.51
CA ALA A 613 16.80 -10.00 24.90
C ALA A 613 18.00 -9.05 25.02
N VAL A 614 19.08 -9.33 24.28
CA VAL A 614 20.29 -8.49 24.30
C VAL A 614 20.00 -7.10 23.74
N PHE A 615 19.23 -7.00 22.64
CA PHE A 615 18.81 -5.71 22.07
C PHE A 615 17.98 -4.90 23.08
N GLY A 616 17.01 -5.53 23.76
CA GLY A 616 16.17 -4.88 24.76
C GLY A 616 16.96 -4.35 25.95
N VAL A 617 17.87 -5.16 26.51
CA VAL A 617 18.74 -4.77 27.63
C VAL A 617 19.70 -3.66 27.23
N THR A 618 20.34 -3.75 26.07
CA THR A 618 21.31 -2.73 25.61
C THR A 618 20.63 -1.41 25.22
N ALA A 619 19.46 -1.45 24.57
CA ALA A 619 18.68 -0.24 24.28
C ALA A 619 18.11 0.42 25.56
N PHE A 620 17.75 -0.38 26.57
CA PHE A 620 17.37 0.13 27.88
C PHE A 620 18.57 0.80 28.60
N ALA A 621 19.72 0.13 28.64
CA ALA A 621 20.95 0.66 29.25
C ALA A 621 21.47 1.92 28.53
N ALA A 622 21.32 2.01 27.20
CA ALA A 622 21.61 3.19 26.41
C ALA A 622 20.58 4.34 26.61
N GLY A 623 19.54 4.13 27.42
CA GLY A 623 18.54 5.14 27.75
C GLY A 623 17.61 5.50 26.59
N VAL A 624 17.15 4.51 25.80
CA VAL A 624 16.11 4.73 24.78
C VAL A 624 14.74 4.80 25.46
N PRO A 625 14.06 5.97 25.49
CA PRO A 625 12.87 6.19 26.33
C PRO A 625 11.63 5.42 25.85
N GLU A 626 11.60 4.95 24.61
CA GLU A 626 10.51 4.14 24.05
C GLU A 626 10.52 2.69 24.57
N VAL A 627 11.68 2.13 24.96
CA VAL A 627 11.81 0.73 25.42
C VAL A 627 11.06 0.49 26.75
N PRO A 628 11.21 1.33 27.81
CA PRO A 628 10.37 1.25 29.01
C PRO A 628 8.87 1.37 28.74
N GLN A 629 8.46 2.15 27.74
CA GLN A 629 7.05 2.30 27.37
C GLN A 629 6.49 1.02 26.73
N LEU A 630 7.26 0.34 25.90
CA LEU A 630 6.87 -0.95 25.32
C LEU A 630 6.79 -2.04 26.40
N LEU A 631 7.77 -2.12 27.29
CA LEU A 631 7.80 -3.07 28.41
C LEU A 631 6.62 -2.86 29.39
N SER A 632 6.32 -1.61 29.75
CA SER A 632 5.16 -1.29 30.61
C SER A 632 3.81 -1.55 29.92
N THR A 633 3.73 -1.42 28.59
CA THR A 633 2.51 -1.76 27.83
C THR A 633 2.30 -3.28 27.74
N ALA A 634 3.37 -4.05 27.50
CA ALA A 634 3.32 -5.51 27.48
C ALA A 634 2.92 -6.09 28.85
N THR A 635 3.60 -5.65 29.92
CA THR A 635 3.30 -6.11 31.30
C THR A 635 1.90 -5.71 31.78
N ARG A 636 1.33 -4.59 31.32
CA ARG A 636 -0.08 -4.24 31.60
C ARG A 636 -1.07 -5.15 30.90
N ARG A 637 -0.82 -5.60 29.66
CA ARG A 637 -1.69 -6.60 28.98
C ARG A 637 -1.67 -7.96 29.70
N PHE A 638 -0.50 -8.47 30.05
CA PHE A 638 -0.37 -9.72 30.81
C PHE A 638 -0.98 -9.69 32.22
N ARG A 639 -1.35 -8.51 32.74
CA ARG A 639 -2.09 -8.32 34.00
C ARG A 639 -3.62 -8.20 33.82
N HIS A 640 -4.13 -8.18 32.59
CA HIS A 640 -5.57 -8.21 32.30
C HIS A 640 -6.05 -9.53 31.69
N ASP A 641 -5.14 -10.36 31.17
CA ASP A 641 -5.41 -11.73 30.70
C ASP A 641 -5.09 -12.80 31.78
N ARG A 642 -5.00 -12.38 33.05
CA ARG A 642 -4.91 -13.22 34.26
C ARG A 642 -5.93 -12.73 35.29
#